data_AF-A0A1J5JJR2-F1
#
_entry.id   AF-A0A1J5JJR2-F1
#
_cell.length_a   1.000
_cell.length_b   1.000
_cell.length_c   1.000
_cell.angle_alpha   90.00
_cell.angle_beta   90.00
_cell.angle_gamma   90.00
#
_symmetry.space_group_name_H-M   'P 1'
#
loop_
_entity.id
_entity.type
_entity.pdbx_description
1 polymer ?
#
loop_
_entity_poly.entity_id
_entity_poly.type
_entity_poly.pdbx_seq_one_letter_code
_entity_poly.pdbx_strand_id
1 'polypeptide(L)'
;MTSGEIRVEGRNVAEAIQQAAAILEVLPEELEVEIVQPASQGFLGLGRRPAVIIARLAGTFPGAAGEDENVTPATGKGGAGSVTGGPDAGAVAGGMAPGLGGVDEERPGYAWVEGGRVMVGDGEPPATIIAGEHFDLYVNGQHAPSEITVRAGDTIEVQSRVEVVKGQWKLAVSSDGLAARLTLKPGYQRTWRLKDQFPAGRLQLEGEEVVQALPALTREDLLAELKRQQVVFGVDEEAVRQACASTEAGEIVVARGQPPQPGEDGRVECLFSTAVADRVEVGEEERVDYREMMVRTSAAIGDLLAVKVPPRPGKPGKTVTGKVISPPEPRDVELVAGKGTEVIDGLRCIAREEGRPQLRQLRGRALIDIIPVLLHQGDVDLSSGNLKFKGGIHITGNVTETMQVAASQDVEIGGDVTQATVNAGGSIIVRRNCIGSTLVAGGLNSVYQSAEPILSDLASQLPLLQAALHQLEKGASRQRYQVRPLDTGYMVSILVENKFQKLPFLAGKLEQLTKGIQGGPQEQKLVQLARELAQSFRNPAAMQGLGSSILARLVNGVQEMAAYCREIPQDGGHITLSYALNSKLQASGQVKVTGRGCFNTEIIAGGKVEIHGVFRGGSIYAGDEVYVQEMGSSGGARTLIRVAEGKVIKAGRIWPNSTLQVGKRVRQIDNEENQVMAYLNSEGDLVLGTF
;
A
#
# COMPACT_ATOMS: atom_id res chain seq x y z
N MET A 1 40.68 -6.19 6.75
CA MET A 1 39.42 -6.94 6.65
C MET A 1 39.00 -6.88 5.17
N THR A 2 39.70 -7.43 4.18
CA THR A 2 40.04 -8.84 3.93
C THR A 2 38.88 -9.81 4.09
N SER A 3 37.83 -9.57 3.30
CA SER A 3 37.14 -10.54 2.43
C SER A 3 35.95 -9.79 1.82
N GLY A 4 35.93 -9.56 0.51
CA GLY A 4 34.84 -8.86 -0.20
C GLY A 4 33.60 -9.74 -0.39
N GLU A 5 33.39 -10.70 0.50
CA GLU A 5 32.31 -11.68 0.48
C GLU A 5 31.46 -11.52 1.74
N ILE A 6 30.16 -11.36 1.58
CA ILE A 6 29.20 -11.26 2.67
C ILE A 6 28.22 -12.42 2.60
N ARG A 7 27.90 -13.01 3.76
CA ARG A 7 26.87 -14.04 3.88
C ARG A 7 25.57 -13.40 4.32
N VAL A 8 24.49 -13.59 3.56
CA VAL A 8 23.19 -12.93 3.78
C VAL A 8 22.06 -13.96 3.75
N GLU A 9 21.07 -13.79 4.63
CA GLU A 9 19.92 -14.69 4.76
C GLU A 9 18.62 -13.96 4.44
N GLY A 10 17.78 -14.52 3.57
CA GLY A 10 16.50 -13.93 3.15
C GLY A 10 15.38 -14.97 3.08
N ARG A 11 14.11 -14.56 3.03
CA ARG A 11 12.97 -15.50 2.91
C ARG A 11 12.98 -16.24 1.57
N ASN A 12 13.63 -15.66 0.57
CA ASN A 12 13.96 -16.25 -0.71
C ASN A 12 15.30 -15.69 -1.22
N VAL A 13 15.84 -16.27 -2.29
CA VAL A 13 17.13 -15.87 -2.86
C VAL A 13 17.11 -14.42 -3.34
N ALA A 14 16.00 -13.94 -3.91
CA ALA A 14 15.90 -12.56 -4.41
C ALA A 14 15.97 -11.52 -3.28
N GLU A 15 15.31 -11.76 -2.14
CA GLU A 15 15.39 -10.91 -0.95
C GLU A 15 16.83 -10.91 -0.39
N ALA A 16 17.48 -12.08 -0.36
CA ALA A 16 18.86 -12.18 0.11
C ALA A 16 19.84 -11.41 -0.79
N ILE A 17 19.65 -11.44 -2.12
CA ILE A 17 20.47 -10.68 -3.08
C ILE A 17 20.27 -9.17 -2.91
N GLN A 18 19.02 -8.71 -2.74
CA GLN A 18 18.76 -7.28 -2.51
C GLN A 18 19.37 -6.78 -1.19
N GLN A 19 19.31 -7.59 -0.14
CA GLN A 19 19.97 -7.27 1.12
C GLN A 19 21.49 -7.23 0.98
N ALA A 20 22.08 -8.18 0.23
CA ALA A 20 23.51 -8.16 -0.05
C ALA A 20 23.94 -6.92 -0.85
N ALA A 21 23.15 -6.51 -1.84
CA ALA A 21 23.38 -5.31 -2.64
C ALA A 21 23.33 -4.03 -1.80
N ALA A 22 22.36 -3.95 -0.87
CA ALA A 22 22.25 -2.84 0.06
C ALA A 22 23.42 -2.77 1.05
N ILE A 23 23.94 -3.92 1.52
CA ILE A 23 25.09 -3.97 2.45
C ILE A 23 26.39 -3.57 1.76
N LEU A 24 26.55 -3.94 0.48
CA LEU A 24 27.74 -3.63 -0.32
C LEU A 24 27.64 -2.30 -1.09
N GLU A 25 26.53 -1.57 -0.95
CA GLU A 25 26.24 -0.30 -1.64
C GLU A 25 26.39 -0.37 -3.17
N VAL A 26 26.01 -1.50 -3.76
CA VAL A 26 26.06 -1.77 -5.21
C VAL A 26 24.70 -2.19 -5.76
N LEU A 27 24.55 -2.23 -7.08
CA LEU A 27 23.35 -2.79 -7.69
C LEU A 27 23.34 -4.33 -7.57
N PRO A 28 22.18 -4.99 -7.44
CA PRO A 28 22.07 -6.45 -7.44
C PRO A 28 22.75 -7.15 -8.62
N GLU A 29 22.86 -6.47 -9.76
CA GLU A 29 23.48 -6.95 -11.00
C GLU A 29 25.01 -6.93 -10.95
N GLU A 30 25.59 -6.19 -10.01
CA GLU A 30 27.04 -6.04 -9.81
C GLU A 30 27.58 -7.07 -8.79
N LEU A 31 26.74 -8.00 -8.34
CA LEU A 31 27.07 -9.06 -7.39
C LEU A 31 27.20 -10.42 -8.07
N GLU A 32 28.29 -11.12 -7.77
CA GLU A 32 28.41 -12.55 -7.98
C GLU A 32 27.89 -13.27 -6.73
N VAL A 33 26.94 -14.20 -6.90
CA VAL A 33 26.18 -14.79 -5.79
C VAL A 33 26.26 -16.31 -5.83
N GLU A 34 26.69 -16.91 -4.73
CA GLU A 34 26.67 -18.34 -4.48
C GLU A 34 25.52 -18.68 -3.52
N ILE A 35 24.64 -19.62 -3.91
CA ILE A 35 23.53 -20.06 -3.06
C ILE A 35 24.03 -21.20 -2.17
N VAL A 36 24.28 -20.90 -0.90
CA VAL A 36 24.70 -21.90 0.11
C VAL A 36 23.52 -22.78 0.52
N GLN A 37 22.33 -22.20 0.63
CA GLN A 37 21.12 -22.91 1.00
C GLN A 37 19.89 -22.30 0.30
N PRO A 38 19.11 -23.09 -0.46
CA PRO A 38 17.86 -22.60 -1.03
C PRO A 38 16.75 -22.54 0.05
N ALA A 39 15.84 -21.58 -0.09
CA ALA A 39 14.69 -21.46 0.80
C ALA A 39 13.75 -22.67 0.66
N SER A 40 13.30 -23.22 1.79
CA SER A 40 12.26 -24.27 1.82
C SER A 40 10.98 -23.73 2.47
N GLN A 41 9.84 -23.98 1.83
CA GLN A 41 8.53 -23.48 2.28
C GLN A 41 7.96 -24.23 3.49
N GLY A 42 8.50 -25.41 3.84
CA GLY A 42 7.94 -26.29 4.87
C GLY A 42 6.52 -26.76 4.54
N PHE A 43 5.96 -27.68 5.34
CA PHE A 43 4.54 -28.07 5.23
C PHE A 43 3.76 -27.34 6.31
N LEU A 44 2.74 -26.55 5.94
CA LEU A 44 1.95 -25.71 6.86
C LEU A 44 2.79 -24.76 7.76
N GLY A 45 3.92 -24.26 7.25
CA GLY A 45 4.77 -23.30 7.97
C GLY A 45 5.76 -23.92 8.96
N LEU A 46 5.66 -25.22 9.25
CA LEU A 46 6.65 -25.97 10.03
C LEU A 46 7.80 -26.46 9.13
N GLY A 47 9.04 -26.18 9.53
CA GLY A 47 10.26 -26.57 8.81
C GLY A 47 10.71 -25.62 7.70
N ARG A 48 10.28 -24.34 7.74
CA ARG A 48 10.79 -23.30 6.85
C ARG A 48 12.27 -23.04 7.11
N ARG A 49 13.07 -23.01 6.05
CA ARG A 49 14.47 -22.62 6.10
C ARG A 49 14.69 -21.41 5.20
N PRO A 50 15.37 -20.36 5.68
CA PRO A 50 15.67 -19.19 4.86
C PRO A 50 16.63 -19.56 3.73
N ALA A 51 16.64 -18.76 2.66
CA ALA A 51 17.69 -18.81 1.67
C ALA A 51 18.95 -18.16 2.25
N VAL A 52 20.09 -18.83 2.11
CA VAL A 52 21.39 -18.32 2.54
C VAL A 52 22.27 -18.20 1.31
N ILE A 53 22.83 -17.02 1.08
CA ILE A 53 23.74 -16.74 -0.03
C ILE A 53 25.07 -16.21 0.49
N ILE A 54 26.11 -16.37 -0.31
CA ILE A 54 27.36 -15.62 -0.20
C ILE A 54 27.44 -14.72 -1.44
N ALA A 55 27.62 -13.42 -1.24
CA ALA A 55 27.66 -12.43 -2.32
C ALA A 55 28.97 -11.65 -2.30
N ARG A 56 29.53 -11.38 -3.47
CA ARG A 56 30.78 -10.62 -3.67
C ARG A 56 30.69 -9.67 -4.85
N LEU A 57 31.47 -8.59 -4.85
CA LEU A 57 31.53 -7.67 -5.99
C LEU A 57 32.07 -8.39 -7.24
N ALA A 58 31.38 -8.27 -8.37
CA ALA A 58 31.85 -8.80 -9.64
C ALA A 58 33.11 -8.04 -10.09
N GLY A 59 34.27 -8.69 -10.01
CA GLY A 59 35.56 -8.13 -10.42
C GLY A 59 35.75 -8.12 -11.93
N THR A 60 36.16 -6.96 -12.43
CA THR A 60 36.80 -6.67 -13.73
C THR A 60 37.41 -7.86 -14.47
N PHE A 61 36.99 -8.07 -15.73
CA PHE A 61 37.66 -8.96 -16.68
C PHE A 61 38.97 -8.34 -17.22
N PRO A 62 40.11 -9.03 -17.15
CA PRO A 62 41.07 -9.07 -18.25
C PRO A 62 40.52 -10.00 -19.34
N GLY A 63 40.68 -9.59 -20.60
CA GLY A 63 40.03 -10.20 -21.76
C GLY A 63 40.33 -11.69 -21.97
N ALA A 64 39.32 -12.38 -22.52
CA ALA A 64 39.47 -13.67 -23.16
C ALA A 64 39.83 -13.45 -24.65
N ALA A 65 40.97 -13.99 -25.06
CA ALA A 65 41.18 -14.52 -26.39
C ALA A 65 41.95 -15.84 -26.23
N GLY A 66 41.29 -16.96 -26.54
CA GLY A 66 41.97 -18.16 -27.04
C GLY A 66 42.45 -17.88 -28.48
N GLU A 67 43.25 -18.69 -29.14
CA GLU A 67 43.78 -20.03 -28.92
C GLU A 67 45.15 -20.05 -29.63
N ASP A 68 46.12 -20.81 -29.13
CA ASP A 68 47.05 -21.57 -29.97
C ASP A 68 47.84 -22.55 -29.08
N GLU A 69 47.53 -23.85 -29.22
CA GLU A 69 48.34 -24.97 -28.72
C GLU A 69 49.23 -25.51 -29.85
N ASN A 70 50.54 -25.40 -29.66
CA ASN A 70 51.54 -26.49 -29.71
C ASN A 70 52.96 -25.88 -29.79
N VAL A 71 54.04 -26.40 -29.20
CA VAL A 71 54.31 -27.24 -28.01
C VAL A 71 55.86 -27.32 -27.95
N THR A 72 56.46 -26.77 -26.87
CA THR A 72 57.64 -27.29 -26.13
C THR A 72 59.08 -27.26 -26.73
N PRO A 73 60.16 -27.45 -25.92
CA PRO A 73 60.50 -26.70 -24.69
C PRO A 73 62.04 -26.51 -24.47
N ALA A 74 62.36 -25.86 -23.32
CA ALA A 74 63.54 -26.10 -22.44
C ALA A 74 64.92 -25.65 -22.98
N THR A 75 65.87 -25.06 -22.24
CA THR A 75 66.28 -24.98 -20.80
C THR A 75 67.52 -24.02 -20.82
N GLY A 76 68.05 -23.37 -19.79
CA GLY A 76 67.83 -23.27 -18.35
C GLY A 76 68.93 -22.35 -17.74
N LYS A 77 68.76 -22.00 -16.46
CA LYS A 77 69.76 -21.64 -15.40
C LYS A 77 71.04 -20.87 -15.82
N GLY A 78 71.35 -19.67 -15.31
CA GLY A 78 71.66 -19.39 -13.89
C GLY A 78 72.94 -20.14 -13.45
N GLY A 79 74.05 -19.54 -13.03
CA GLY A 79 74.43 -18.16 -12.79
C GLY A 79 75.87 -18.14 -12.25
N ALA A 80 76.29 -16.96 -11.76
CA ALA A 80 77.40 -16.65 -10.85
C ALA A 80 78.29 -15.55 -11.44
N GLY A 81 78.14 -14.34 -10.89
CA GLY A 81 79.04 -13.23 -11.11
C GLY A 81 80.19 -13.23 -10.13
N SER A 82 81.27 -12.53 -10.48
CA SER A 82 81.98 -11.64 -9.57
C SER A 82 83.00 -10.78 -10.33
N VAL A 83 82.86 -9.46 -10.15
CA VAL A 83 83.95 -8.48 -9.92
C VAL A 83 84.69 -7.91 -11.14
N THR A 84 84.27 -6.69 -11.47
CA THR A 84 85.02 -5.46 -11.77
C THR A 84 86.43 -5.51 -12.35
N GLY A 85 86.63 -4.73 -13.42
CA GLY A 85 87.92 -4.09 -13.71
C GLY A 85 88.04 -3.62 -15.15
N GLY A 86 87.87 -2.31 -15.36
CA GLY A 86 88.67 -1.40 -16.20
C GLY A 86 89.04 -1.74 -17.66
N PRO A 87 89.40 -0.72 -18.45
CA PRO A 87 89.15 -0.71 -19.89
C PRO A 87 90.41 -0.90 -20.75
N ASP A 88 90.12 -1.06 -22.04
CA ASP A 88 90.94 -0.71 -23.20
C ASP A 88 92.09 -1.60 -23.68
N ALA A 89 92.19 -1.52 -25.02
CA ALA A 89 93.35 -1.70 -25.88
C ALA A 89 93.75 -3.13 -26.24
N GLY A 90 93.45 -3.47 -27.49
CA GLY A 90 94.22 -4.45 -28.23
C GLY A 90 95.66 -3.99 -28.44
N ALA A 91 96.58 -4.94 -28.42
CA ALA A 91 97.89 -4.82 -29.06
C ALA A 91 98.46 -6.21 -29.30
N VAL A 92 98.54 -6.61 -30.56
CA VAL A 92 99.55 -7.56 -31.03
C VAL A 92 100.34 -6.82 -32.09
N ALA A 93 101.46 -6.25 -31.66
CA ALA A 93 102.46 -5.65 -32.54
C ALA A 93 103.48 -6.73 -32.93
N GLY A 94 103.53 -7.07 -34.20
CA GLY A 94 104.68 -7.70 -34.85
C GLY A 94 105.42 -6.61 -35.62
N GLY A 95 106.62 -6.26 -35.19
CA GLY A 95 107.43 -5.21 -35.80
C GLY A 95 108.19 -5.68 -37.04
N MET A 96 108.51 -4.72 -37.91
CA MET A 96 109.78 -4.61 -38.63
C MET A 96 109.79 -3.28 -39.42
N ALA A 97 110.73 -2.39 -39.10
CA ALA A 97 111.26 -1.37 -39.99
C ALA A 97 112.08 -2.07 -41.11
N PRO A 98 112.34 -1.50 -42.32
CA PRO A 98 112.79 -0.12 -42.52
C PRO A 98 112.33 0.60 -43.84
N GLY A 99 112.65 1.90 -43.94
CA GLY A 99 113.24 2.47 -45.16
C GLY A 99 112.34 3.14 -46.22
N LEU A 100 112.34 4.48 -46.22
CA LEU A 100 112.51 5.40 -47.37
C LEU A 100 111.64 5.24 -48.66
N GLY A 101 110.79 6.27 -48.90
CA GLY A 101 110.72 6.99 -50.19
C GLY A 101 109.48 6.83 -51.10
N GLY A 102 108.77 7.94 -51.38
CA GLY A 102 107.83 8.19 -52.52
C GLY A 102 106.50 7.40 -52.47
N VAL A 103 105.32 7.86 -52.91
CA VAL A 103 104.87 8.79 -53.95
C VAL A 103 103.43 9.24 -53.60
N ASP A 104 102.99 10.43 -54.01
CA ASP A 104 101.59 10.91 -53.89
C ASP A 104 100.59 9.93 -54.53
N GLU A 105 99.68 9.38 -53.73
CA GLU A 105 98.44 8.73 -54.20
C GLU A 105 97.29 9.74 -54.02
N GLU A 106 96.64 10.10 -55.13
CA GLU A 106 95.42 10.92 -55.17
C GLU A 106 94.33 10.28 -54.29
N ARG A 107 94.06 10.88 -53.13
CA ARG A 107 92.98 10.44 -52.24
C ARG A 107 91.67 11.07 -52.72
N PRO A 108 90.59 10.29 -52.95
CA PRO A 108 89.29 10.87 -53.30
C PRO A 108 88.74 11.71 -52.13
N GLY A 109 87.98 12.76 -52.44
CA GLY A 109 87.31 13.58 -51.43
C GLY A 109 86.15 12.82 -50.79
N TYR A 110 85.86 13.08 -49.52
CA TYR A 110 84.78 12.44 -48.77
C TYR A 110 83.84 13.47 -48.16
N ALA A 111 82.55 13.15 -48.09
CA ALA A 111 81.59 13.88 -47.26
C ALA A 111 81.01 12.95 -46.19
N TRP A 112 80.73 13.47 -45.01
CA TRP A 112 80.09 12.73 -43.91
C TRP A 112 79.11 13.62 -43.16
N VAL A 113 78.25 13.01 -42.34
CA VAL A 113 77.40 13.77 -41.41
C VAL A 113 77.88 13.51 -40.00
N GLU A 114 78.12 14.58 -39.25
CA GLU A 114 78.50 14.51 -37.84
C GLU A 114 77.78 15.59 -37.05
N GLY A 115 77.09 15.20 -35.98
CA GLY A 115 76.31 16.13 -35.16
C GLY A 115 75.19 16.83 -35.96
N GLY A 116 74.64 16.17 -36.99
CA GLY A 116 73.61 16.73 -37.86
C GLY A 116 74.09 17.82 -38.83
N ARG A 117 75.41 17.95 -39.05
CA ARG A 117 76.01 18.85 -40.05
C ARG A 117 76.78 18.06 -41.08
N VAL A 118 76.74 18.51 -42.33
CA VAL A 118 77.51 17.89 -43.40
C VAL A 118 78.92 18.46 -43.39
N MET A 119 79.90 17.57 -43.33
CA MET A 119 81.32 17.87 -43.34
C MET A 119 81.92 17.39 -44.66
N VAL A 120 82.85 18.16 -45.23
CA VAL A 120 83.50 17.84 -46.51
C VAL A 120 85.02 17.80 -46.31
N GLY A 121 85.64 16.68 -46.68
CA GLY A 121 87.08 16.47 -46.67
C GLY A 121 87.69 16.66 -48.06
N ASP A 122 88.95 17.12 -48.09
CA ASP A 122 89.68 17.38 -49.33
C ASP A 122 90.12 16.07 -50.01
N GLY A 123 90.04 16.06 -51.34
CA GLY A 123 90.52 14.97 -52.19
C GLY A 123 90.08 15.09 -53.65
N GLU A 124 90.68 14.27 -54.52
CA GLU A 124 90.46 14.23 -55.97
C GLU A 124 90.19 12.78 -56.42
N PRO A 125 89.03 12.49 -57.05
CA PRO A 125 87.92 13.39 -57.38
C PRO A 125 87.17 13.93 -56.14
N PRO A 126 86.47 15.08 -56.22
CA PRO A 126 85.78 15.68 -55.07
C PRO A 126 84.53 14.90 -54.65
N ALA A 127 84.10 15.09 -53.41
CA ALA A 127 82.93 14.41 -52.86
C ALA A 127 81.63 14.88 -53.52
N THR A 128 80.65 13.99 -53.65
CA THR A 128 79.31 14.34 -54.14
C THR A 128 78.28 14.17 -53.03
N ILE A 129 77.43 15.16 -52.80
CA ILE A 129 76.31 15.10 -51.84
C ILE A 129 75.01 14.99 -52.62
N ILE A 130 74.13 14.07 -52.19
CA ILE A 130 72.78 13.89 -52.72
C ILE A 130 71.79 14.25 -51.61
N ALA A 131 71.02 15.32 -51.80
CA ALA A 131 70.11 15.85 -50.78
C ALA A 131 68.92 14.92 -50.47
N GLY A 132 68.50 14.09 -51.44
CA GLY A 132 67.31 13.24 -51.33
C GLY A 132 66.00 14.03 -51.39
N GLU A 133 64.89 13.39 -50.99
CA GLU A 133 63.54 14.00 -51.06
C GLU A 133 63.18 14.84 -49.82
N HIS A 134 63.96 14.73 -48.75
CA HIS A 134 63.63 15.25 -47.41
C HIS A 134 64.39 16.51 -47.01
N PHE A 135 65.42 16.88 -47.77
CA PHE A 135 66.29 18.00 -47.45
C PHE A 135 66.49 18.91 -48.67
N ASP A 136 66.53 20.21 -48.41
CA ASP A 136 67.01 21.21 -49.36
C ASP A 136 68.47 21.53 -49.02
N LEU A 137 69.33 21.46 -50.03
CA LEU A 137 70.78 21.62 -49.88
C LEU A 137 71.20 22.99 -50.39
N TYR A 138 72.00 23.71 -49.61
CA TYR A 138 72.58 24.98 -49.98
C TYR A 138 74.10 24.87 -49.90
N VAL A 139 74.78 25.29 -50.97
CA VAL A 139 76.25 25.31 -51.04
C VAL A 139 76.69 26.74 -51.27
N ASN A 140 77.53 27.27 -50.37
CA ASN A 140 77.99 28.66 -50.39
C ASN A 140 76.85 29.69 -50.45
N GLY A 141 75.74 29.41 -49.75
CA GLY A 141 74.55 30.26 -49.69
C GLY A 141 73.64 30.22 -50.93
N GLN A 142 73.94 29.38 -51.94
CA GLN A 142 73.09 29.18 -53.12
C GLN A 142 72.38 27.83 -53.05
N HIS A 143 71.10 27.80 -53.44
CA HIS A 143 70.30 26.58 -53.49
C HIS A 143 70.88 25.60 -54.53
N ALA A 144 71.30 24.43 -54.08
CA ALA A 144 71.96 23.43 -54.90
C ALA A 144 70.95 22.50 -55.59
N PRO A 145 71.31 21.91 -56.75
CA PRO A 145 70.58 20.78 -57.31
C PRO A 145 70.60 19.58 -56.35
N SER A 146 69.70 18.61 -56.58
CA SER A 146 69.54 17.41 -55.74
C SER A 146 70.81 16.55 -55.59
N GLU A 147 71.75 16.70 -56.52
CA GLU A 147 73.09 16.11 -56.50
C GLU A 147 74.12 17.18 -56.88
N ILE A 148 75.12 17.40 -56.02
CA ILE A 148 76.17 18.41 -56.21
C ILE A 148 77.53 17.91 -55.74
N THR A 149 78.57 18.28 -56.48
CA THR A 149 79.97 18.02 -56.12
C THR A 149 80.52 19.16 -55.27
N VAL A 150 81.20 18.84 -54.17
CA VAL A 150 81.65 19.78 -53.13
C VAL A 150 83.12 19.54 -52.74
N ARG A 151 83.78 20.59 -52.23
CA ARG A 151 85.18 20.59 -51.77
C ARG A 151 85.29 21.08 -50.33
N ALA A 152 86.43 20.87 -49.64
CA ALA A 152 86.54 21.18 -48.21
C ALA A 152 86.39 22.67 -47.86
N GLY A 153 86.50 23.57 -48.83
CA GLY A 153 86.24 25.01 -48.67
C GLY A 153 84.77 25.42 -48.80
N ASP A 154 83.88 24.52 -49.21
CA ASP A 154 82.47 24.83 -49.43
C ASP A 154 81.67 24.83 -48.12
N THR A 155 80.81 25.82 -47.95
CA THR A 155 79.87 25.88 -46.81
C THR A 155 78.58 25.14 -47.17
N ILE A 156 78.28 24.06 -46.44
CA ILE A 156 77.11 23.22 -46.68
C ILE A 156 76.05 23.49 -45.61
N GLU A 157 74.88 23.95 -46.03
CA GLU A 157 73.70 24.09 -45.18
C GLU A 157 72.61 23.13 -45.66
N VAL A 158 72.07 22.35 -44.73
CA VAL A 158 70.99 21.40 -44.99
C VAL A 158 69.75 21.91 -44.26
N GLN A 159 68.68 22.17 -45.01
CA GLN A 159 67.39 22.55 -44.45
C GLN A 159 66.42 21.38 -44.58
N SER A 160 65.87 20.93 -43.46
CA SER A 160 64.85 19.89 -43.45
C SER A 160 63.55 20.42 -44.04
N ARG A 161 62.96 19.67 -44.96
CA ARG A 161 61.61 19.97 -45.41
C ARG A 161 60.63 19.71 -44.28
N VAL A 162 59.59 20.54 -44.22
CA VAL A 162 58.52 20.44 -43.24
C VAL A 162 57.25 20.08 -43.97
N GLU A 163 56.67 18.93 -43.62
CA GLU A 163 55.37 18.52 -44.12
C GLU A 163 54.34 18.63 -42.99
N VAL A 164 53.30 19.44 -43.20
CA VAL A 164 52.24 19.64 -42.20
C VAL A 164 50.95 19.02 -42.70
N VAL A 165 50.46 18.00 -42.01
CA VAL A 165 49.15 17.41 -42.24
C VAL A 165 48.18 18.01 -41.22
N LYS A 166 47.15 18.70 -41.72
CA LYS A 166 46.12 19.29 -40.86
C LYS A 166 45.26 18.19 -40.23
N GLY A 167 44.94 18.36 -38.94
CA GLY A 167 44.01 17.48 -38.25
C GLY A 167 42.58 17.61 -38.80
N GLN A 168 41.76 16.62 -38.47
CA GLN A 168 40.33 16.61 -38.81
C GLN A 168 39.51 16.63 -37.54
N TRP A 169 38.38 17.33 -37.57
CA TRP A 169 37.47 17.37 -36.44
C TRP A 169 36.03 17.49 -36.90
N LYS A 170 35.09 17.07 -36.05
CA LYS A 170 33.65 17.17 -36.31
C LYS A 170 32.91 17.42 -35.00
N LEU A 171 32.09 18.47 -34.97
CA LEU A 171 31.13 18.70 -33.90
C LEU A 171 29.76 18.17 -34.31
N ALA A 172 29.16 17.32 -33.48
CA ALA A 172 27.81 16.81 -33.66
C ALA A 172 26.99 16.98 -32.38
N VAL A 173 25.79 17.54 -32.52
CA VAL A 173 24.80 17.53 -31.44
C VAL A 173 24.06 16.19 -31.46
N SER A 174 23.88 15.57 -30.30
CA SER A 174 23.13 14.32 -30.14
C SER A 174 21.67 14.48 -30.59
N SER A 175 21.03 13.38 -30.99
CA SER A 175 19.64 13.38 -31.48
C SER A 175 18.62 13.86 -30.44
N ASP A 176 18.89 13.62 -29.16
CA ASP A 176 18.11 14.15 -28.02
C ASP A 176 18.42 15.62 -27.69
N GLY A 177 19.43 16.22 -28.33
CA GLY A 177 19.89 17.58 -28.09
C GLY A 177 20.58 17.81 -26.74
N LEU A 178 20.91 16.75 -25.99
CA LEU A 178 21.49 16.85 -24.64
C LEU A 178 23.02 16.88 -24.61
N ALA A 179 23.72 16.64 -25.72
CA ALA A 179 25.17 16.69 -25.76
C ALA A 179 25.68 17.26 -27.08
N ALA A 180 26.73 18.08 -27.02
CA ALA A 180 27.55 18.43 -28.18
C ALA A 180 28.86 17.65 -28.07
N ARG A 181 29.08 16.73 -29.02
CA ARG A 181 30.23 15.82 -29.07
C ARG A 181 31.19 16.28 -30.15
N LEU A 182 32.44 16.45 -29.78
CA LEU A 182 33.54 16.82 -30.65
C LEU A 182 34.42 15.60 -30.88
N THR A 183 34.46 15.12 -32.13
CA THR A 183 35.37 14.06 -32.55
C THR A 183 36.64 14.67 -33.12
N LEU A 184 37.80 14.24 -32.62
CA LEU A 184 39.11 14.78 -32.98
C LEU A 184 39.97 13.71 -33.64
N LYS A 185 40.67 14.11 -34.71
CA LYS A 185 41.82 13.41 -35.28
C LYS A 185 42.98 14.42 -35.37
N PRO A 186 44.03 14.27 -34.55
CA PRO A 186 45.12 15.23 -34.51
C PRO A 186 45.83 15.33 -35.86
N GLY A 187 46.35 16.51 -36.16
CA GLY A 187 47.29 16.70 -37.26
C GLY A 187 48.69 16.29 -36.83
N TYR A 188 49.64 16.38 -37.75
CA TYR A 188 51.04 16.22 -37.41
C TYR A 188 51.92 17.04 -38.31
N GLN A 189 53.05 17.45 -37.77
CA GLN A 189 54.16 18.01 -38.50
C GLN A 189 55.25 16.95 -38.60
N ARG A 190 55.59 16.59 -39.83
CA ARG A 190 56.69 15.69 -40.14
C ARG A 190 57.90 16.52 -40.55
N THR A 191 59.00 16.29 -39.85
CA THR A 191 60.32 16.85 -40.17
C THR A 191 61.34 15.72 -40.18
N TRP A 192 62.51 15.99 -40.74
CA TRP A 192 63.58 15.00 -40.82
C TRP A 192 64.83 15.54 -40.14
N ARG A 193 65.37 14.78 -39.20
CA ARG A 193 66.66 15.08 -38.59
C ARG A 193 67.74 14.33 -39.36
N LEU A 194 68.80 15.03 -39.75
CA LEU A 194 69.91 14.41 -40.46
C LEU A 194 70.61 13.36 -39.58
N LYS A 195 70.75 12.14 -40.06
CA LYS A 195 71.48 11.07 -39.35
C LYS A 195 72.98 11.24 -39.56
N ASP A 196 73.75 10.93 -38.53
CA ASP A 196 75.19 10.82 -38.66
C ASP A 196 75.55 9.66 -39.61
N GLN A 197 76.48 9.91 -40.52
CA GLN A 197 76.85 9.00 -41.60
C GLN A 197 78.35 9.00 -41.76
N PHE A 198 78.93 7.84 -42.03
CA PHE A 198 80.38 7.69 -42.21
C PHE A 198 80.87 8.37 -43.51
N PRO A 199 82.16 8.76 -43.59
CA PRO A 199 82.75 9.35 -44.79
C PRO A 199 82.57 8.53 -46.06
N ALA A 200 82.01 9.15 -47.09
CA ALA A 200 81.78 8.55 -48.40
C ALA A 200 82.11 9.54 -49.53
N GLY A 201 82.69 9.05 -50.63
CA GLY A 201 82.94 9.89 -51.82
C GLY A 201 81.65 10.32 -52.54
N ARG A 202 80.55 9.61 -52.28
CA ARG A 202 79.19 9.94 -52.73
C ARG A 202 78.24 9.74 -51.55
N LEU A 203 77.93 10.82 -50.83
CA LEU A 203 77.10 10.81 -49.63
C LEU A 203 75.65 11.12 -49.98
N GLN A 204 74.74 10.20 -49.70
CA GLN A 204 73.31 10.47 -49.75
C GLN A 204 72.82 10.88 -48.37
N LEU A 205 72.10 11.99 -48.25
CA LEU A 205 71.62 12.46 -46.95
C LEU A 205 70.48 11.55 -46.45
N GLU A 206 70.72 10.84 -45.35
CA GLU A 206 69.70 10.05 -44.66
C GLU A 206 69.07 10.85 -43.52
N GLY A 207 67.73 10.81 -43.47
CA GLY A 207 66.95 11.44 -42.42
C GLY A 207 66.34 10.43 -41.46
N GLU A 208 66.24 10.80 -40.19
CA GLU A 208 65.34 10.18 -39.22
C GLU A 208 64.05 11.01 -39.15
N GLU A 209 62.91 10.35 -39.33
CA GLU A 209 61.60 10.99 -39.26
C GLU A 209 61.28 11.43 -37.83
N VAL A 210 60.94 12.70 -37.66
CA VAL A 210 60.48 13.27 -36.40
C VAL A 210 59.06 13.79 -36.61
N VAL A 211 58.09 13.09 -36.02
CA VAL A 211 56.67 13.44 -36.08
C VAL A 211 56.28 14.16 -34.79
N GLN A 212 55.77 15.38 -34.92
CA GLN A 212 55.18 16.14 -33.82
C GLN A 212 53.67 16.22 -34.02
N ALA A 213 52.89 15.69 -33.07
CA ALA A 213 51.44 15.80 -33.12
C ALA A 213 51.01 17.27 -32.92
N LEU A 214 50.04 17.69 -33.72
CA LEU A 214 49.45 19.02 -33.67
C LEU A 214 47.97 18.92 -33.32
N PRO A 215 47.42 19.86 -32.52
CA PRO A 215 45.99 19.91 -32.26
C PRO A 215 45.17 20.02 -33.54
N ALA A 216 44.00 19.38 -33.54
CA ALA A 216 43.15 19.32 -34.73
C ALA A 216 42.41 20.64 -35.04
N LEU A 217 42.20 21.49 -34.03
CA LEU A 217 41.46 22.74 -34.13
C LEU A 217 41.93 23.76 -33.12
N THR A 218 41.62 25.04 -33.37
CA THR A 218 41.83 26.12 -32.40
C THR A 218 40.56 26.40 -31.59
N ARG A 219 40.71 27.13 -30.48
CA ARG A 219 39.57 27.59 -29.68
C ARG A 219 38.60 28.47 -30.48
N GLU A 220 39.13 29.30 -31.37
CA GLU A 220 38.32 30.18 -32.22
C GLU A 220 37.45 29.38 -33.18
N ASP A 221 38.02 28.34 -33.81
CA ASP A 221 37.29 27.44 -34.70
C ASP A 221 36.15 26.72 -33.95
N LEU A 222 36.44 26.20 -32.75
CA LEU A 222 35.45 25.48 -31.94
C LEU A 222 34.31 26.41 -31.47
N LEU A 223 34.63 27.62 -31.00
CA LEU A 223 33.62 28.58 -30.56
C LEU A 223 32.77 29.09 -31.74
N ALA A 224 33.38 29.32 -32.90
CA ALA A 224 32.66 29.68 -34.12
C ALA A 224 31.70 28.56 -34.55
N GLU A 225 32.14 27.30 -34.44
CA GLU A 225 31.31 26.14 -34.73
C GLU A 225 30.15 25.98 -33.74
N LEU A 226 30.43 26.04 -32.44
CA LEU A 226 29.42 25.98 -31.39
C LEU A 226 28.34 27.05 -31.62
N LYS A 227 28.76 28.27 -31.95
CA LYS A 227 27.85 29.37 -32.31
C LYS A 227 27.06 29.07 -33.59
N ARG A 228 27.70 28.51 -34.63
CA ARG A 228 27.05 28.14 -35.89
C ARG A 228 25.98 27.06 -35.68
N GLN A 229 26.24 26.07 -34.83
CA GLN A 229 25.27 25.03 -34.45
C GLN A 229 24.31 25.47 -33.33
N GLN A 230 24.33 26.75 -32.96
CA GLN A 230 23.49 27.34 -31.92
C GLN A 230 23.63 26.68 -30.54
N VAL A 231 24.79 26.11 -30.22
CA VAL A 231 25.09 25.60 -28.88
C VAL A 231 25.33 26.78 -27.95
N VAL A 232 24.36 27.07 -27.09
CA VAL A 232 24.30 28.26 -26.22
C VAL A 232 24.17 27.91 -24.73
N PHE A 233 23.99 26.62 -24.41
CA PHE A 233 23.74 26.17 -23.04
C PHE A 233 24.65 24.99 -22.66
N GLY A 234 25.19 25.07 -21.44
CA GLY A 234 25.96 23.98 -20.83
C GLY A 234 27.31 23.70 -21.48
N VAL A 235 27.92 24.70 -22.13
CA VAL A 235 29.28 24.61 -22.65
C VAL A 235 30.24 24.42 -21.49
N ASP A 236 31.07 23.39 -21.58
CA ASP A 236 32.08 23.06 -20.59
C ASP A 236 33.43 23.66 -21.03
N GLU A 237 33.80 24.79 -20.43
CA GLU A 237 35.03 25.52 -20.77
C GLU A 237 36.30 24.70 -20.51
N GLU A 238 36.29 23.77 -19.55
CA GLU A 238 37.41 22.86 -19.31
C GLU A 238 37.52 21.87 -20.47
N ALA A 239 36.41 21.23 -20.86
CA ALA A 239 36.38 20.29 -21.98
C ALA A 239 36.76 20.96 -23.31
N VAL A 240 36.34 22.21 -23.53
CA VAL A 240 36.75 23.04 -24.69
C VAL A 240 38.27 23.26 -24.68
N ARG A 241 38.84 23.64 -23.54
CA ARG A 241 40.30 23.84 -23.42
C ARG A 241 41.06 22.54 -23.65
N GLN A 242 40.61 21.44 -23.07
CA GLN A 242 41.21 20.12 -23.26
C GLN A 242 41.15 19.69 -24.73
N ALA A 243 40.01 19.88 -25.40
CA ALA A 243 39.85 19.56 -26.81
C ALA A 243 40.80 20.36 -27.72
N CYS A 244 41.03 21.63 -27.41
CA CYS A 244 41.94 22.49 -28.20
C CYS A 244 43.42 22.19 -27.96
N ALA A 245 43.77 21.61 -26.81
CA ALA A 245 45.13 21.21 -26.47
C ALA A 245 45.42 19.74 -26.83
N SER A 246 44.40 18.94 -27.14
CA SER A 246 44.54 17.50 -27.38
C SER A 246 45.35 17.22 -28.65
N THR A 247 46.38 16.41 -28.50
CA THR A 247 47.15 15.81 -29.60
C THR A 247 46.79 14.34 -29.81
N GLU A 248 45.70 13.87 -29.20
CA GLU A 248 45.21 12.50 -29.30
C GLU A 248 43.85 12.44 -30.01
N ALA A 249 43.58 11.31 -30.66
CA ALA A 249 42.29 11.04 -31.26
C ALA A 249 41.27 10.64 -30.19
N GLY A 250 40.05 11.15 -30.28
CA GLY A 250 39.02 10.84 -29.30
C GLY A 250 37.72 11.61 -29.50
N GLU A 251 36.74 11.33 -28.65
CA GLU A 251 35.49 12.07 -28.57
C GLU A 251 35.41 12.79 -27.21
N ILE A 252 35.12 14.10 -27.25
CA ILE A 252 34.98 14.93 -26.07
C ILE A 252 33.60 15.59 -26.08
N VAL A 253 32.88 15.52 -24.96
CA VAL A 253 31.61 16.25 -24.78
C VAL A 253 31.92 17.68 -24.36
N VAL A 254 31.72 18.63 -25.28
CA VAL A 254 32.05 20.05 -25.07
C VAL A 254 30.87 20.89 -24.58
N ALA A 255 29.65 20.33 -24.63
CA ALA A 255 28.48 20.93 -23.99
C ALA A 255 27.48 19.87 -23.54
N ARG A 256 26.81 20.11 -22.40
CA ARG A 256 25.78 19.24 -21.81
C ARG A 256 24.49 20.01 -21.56
N GLY A 257 23.40 19.53 -22.14
CA GLY A 257 22.05 19.98 -21.82
C GLY A 257 21.61 19.51 -20.44
N GLN A 258 20.47 20.03 -19.99
CA GLN A 258 19.78 19.60 -18.79
C GLN A 258 18.62 18.66 -19.19
N PRO A 259 18.63 17.37 -18.81
CA PRO A 259 17.52 16.48 -19.11
C PRO A 259 16.24 16.89 -18.36
N PRO A 260 15.04 16.64 -18.92
CA PRO A 260 13.79 16.85 -18.20
C PRO A 260 13.68 15.90 -17.00
N GLN A 261 13.05 16.35 -15.92
CA GLN A 261 12.73 15.48 -14.78
C GLN A 261 11.28 15.00 -14.93
N PRO A 262 11.02 13.67 -14.88
CA PRO A 262 9.67 13.14 -14.99
C PRO A 262 8.79 13.64 -13.83
N GLY A 263 7.50 13.77 -14.12
CA GLY A 263 6.50 14.03 -13.08
C GLY A 263 6.20 12.77 -12.27
N GLU A 264 5.23 12.90 -11.37
CA GLU A 264 4.69 11.76 -10.64
C GLU A 264 3.25 11.50 -11.07
N ASP A 265 2.95 10.24 -11.37
CA ASP A 265 1.59 9.81 -11.72
C ASP A 265 0.64 9.97 -10.53
N GLY A 266 -0.61 10.30 -10.84
CA GLY A 266 -1.70 10.29 -9.88
C GLY A 266 -2.01 8.86 -9.46
N ARG A 267 -2.34 8.67 -8.19
CA ARG A 267 -2.71 7.35 -7.63
C ARG A 267 -3.89 7.46 -6.70
N VAL A 268 -4.56 6.33 -6.44
CA VAL A 268 -5.58 6.21 -5.41
C VAL A 268 -5.02 5.39 -4.27
N GLU A 269 -5.04 5.96 -3.07
CA GLU A 269 -4.66 5.32 -1.82
C GLU A 269 -5.92 4.81 -1.13
N CYS A 270 -6.05 3.49 -1.01
CA CYS A 270 -7.16 2.87 -0.28
C CYS A 270 -6.85 2.82 1.22
N LEU A 271 -7.85 3.16 2.03
CA LEU A 271 -7.81 3.13 3.49
C LEU A 271 -8.45 1.85 4.06
N PHE A 272 -8.71 0.86 3.21
CA PHE A 272 -9.22 -0.46 3.57
C PHE A 272 -8.32 -1.56 3.01
N SER A 273 -8.29 -2.71 3.69
CA SER A 273 -7.62 -3.91 3.18
C SER A 273 -8.33 -4.39 1.92
N THR A 274 -7.57 -4.67 0.85
CA THR A 274 -8.14 -5.28 -0.36
C THR A 274 -8.42 -6.78 -0.20
N ALA A 275 -7.93 -7.39 0.88
CA ALA A 275 -8.26 -8.77 1.23
C ALA A 275 -9.72 -8.89 1.70
N VAL A 276 -10.28 -10.10 1.58
CA VAL A 276 -11.65 -10.38 2.05
C VAL A 276 -11.68 -10.51 3.58
N ALA A 277 -10.58 -10.96 4.17
CA ALA A 277 -10.39 -11.10 5.60
C ALA A 277 -8.92 -10.93 5.94
N ASP A 278 -8.66 -10.29 7.07
CA ASP A 278 -7.33 -10.12 7.61
C ASP A 278 -7.14 -11.08 8.79
N ARG A 279 -5.95 -11.66 8.90
CA ARG A 279 -5.56 -12.44 10.07
C ARG A 279 -5.11 -11.49 11.17
N VAL A 280 -5.65 -11.65 12.36
CA VAL A 280 -5.20 -10.91 13.53
C VAL A 280 -3.85 -11.50 13.98
N GLU A 281 -2.81 -10.67 13.98
CA GLU A 281 -1.53 -11.03 14.59
C GLU A 281 -1.67 -10.98 16.12
N VAL A 282 -1.40 -12.09 16.79
CA VAL A 282 -1.48 -12.22 18.25
C VAL A 282 -0.05 -12.27 18.79
N GLY A 283 0.25 -11.50 19.84
CA GLY A 283 1.59 -11.44 20.45
C GLY A 283 1.99 -12.75 21.12
N GLU A 284 3.30 -12.98 21.29
CA GLU A 284 3.88 -14.28 21.73
C GLU A 284 3.40 -14.77 23.11
N GLU A 285 2.90 -13.88 23.97
CA GLU A 285 2.44 -14.22 25.33
C GLU A 285 0.90 -14.30 25.49
N GLU A 286 0.13 -14.02 24.43
CA GLU A 286 -1.32 -13.93 24.52
C GLU A 286 -2.01 -15.25 24.15
N ARG A 287 -2.96 -15.70 24.99
CA ARG A 287 -3.70 -16.94 24.73
C ARG A 287 -4.55 -16.77 23.47
N VAL A 288 -4.11 -17.40 22.39
CA VAL A 288 -4.73 -17.28 21.07
C VAL A 288 -6.17 -17.84 21.09
N ASP A 289 -7.17 -16.97 20.96
CA ASP A 289 -8.54 -17.39 20.67
C ASP A 289 -8.70 -17.60 19.17
N TYR A 290 -8.62 -18.86 18.74
CA TYR A 290 -8.77 -19.27 17.35
C TYR A 290 -10.07 -18.78 16.71
N ARG A 291 -11.10 -18.46 17.51
CA ARG A 291 -12.38 -17.93 17.02
C ARG A 291 -12.27 -16.50 16.50
N GLU A 292 -11.33 -15.71 16.98
CA GLU A 292 -11.18 -14.27 16.66
C GLU A 292 -9.99 -14.01 15.71
N MET A 293 -9.39 -15.08 15.15
CA MET A 293 -8.23 -14.96 14.26
C MET A 293 -8.52 -14.28 12.92
N MET A 294 -9.77 -14.19 12.49
CA MET A 294 -10.15 -13.60 11.21
C MET A 294 -11.11 -12.43 11.41
N VAL A 295 -10.74 -11.26 10.91
CA VAL A 295 -11.62 -10.09 10.84
C VAL A 295 -12.04 -9.87 9.40
N ARG A 296 -13.36 -9.81 9.17
CA ARG A 296 -13.92 -9.52 7.85
C ARG A 296 -13.89 -8.02 7.62
N THR A 297 -13.25 -7.60 6.54
CA THR A 297 -13.18 -6.18 6.16
C THR A 297 -14.58 -5.65 5.91
N SER A 298 -14.97 -4.60 6.63
CA SER A 298 -16.26 -3.93 6.47
C SER A 298 -16.17 -2.45 6.86
N ALA A 299 -16.99 -1.62 6.22
CA ALA A 299 -17.10 -0.18 6.42
C ALA A 299 -18.49 0.19 6.92
N ALA A 300 -18.56 1.24 7.75
CA ALA A 300 -19.80 1.89 8.15
C ALA A 300 -20.08 3.11 7.24
N ILE A 301 -21.33 3.56 7.24
CA ILE A 301 -21.74 4.80 6.56
C ILE A 301 -20.89 5.96 7.08
N GLY A 302 -20.28 6.72 6.15
CA GLY A 302 -19.43 7.87 6.44
C GLY A 302 -17.94 7.55 6.53
N ASP A 303 -17.53 6.28 6.55
CA ASP A 303 -16.11 5.91 6.57
C ASP A 303 -15.40 6.40 5.29
N LEU A 304 -14.20 6.96 5.45
CA LEU A 304 -13.34 7.35 4.32
C LEU A 304 -12.67 6.10 3.76
N LEU A 305 -12.97 5.77 2.50
CA LEU A 305 -12.53 4.54 1.85
C LEU A 305 -11.23 4.73 1.05
N ALA A 306 -11.08 5.88 0.38
CA ALA A 306 -9.88 6.14 -0.40
C ALA A 306 -9.66 7.63 -0.65
N VAL A 307 -8.41 7.97 -0.96
CA VAL A 307 -7.96 9.32 -1.33
C VAL A 307 -7.20 9.27 -2.65
N LYS A 308 -7.56 10.12 -3.60
CA LYS A 308 -6.79 10.38 -4.81
C LYS A 308 -5.66 11.35 -4.48
N VAL A 309 -4.44 10.94 -4.81
CA VAL A 309 -3.25 11.80 -4.88
C VAL A 309 -3.13 12.29 -6.33
N PRO A 310 -3.32 13.60 -6.60
CA PRO A 310 -3.21 14.15 -7.95
C PRO A 310 -1.81 13.99 -8.55
N PRO A 311 -1.71 13.90 -9.89
CA PRO A 311 -0.42 13.86 -10.57
C PRO A 311 0.38 15.16 -10.34
N ARG A 312 1.70 15.04 -10.26
CA ARG A 312 2.62 16.18 -10.14
C ARG A 312 3.36 16.38 -11.46
N PRO A 313 3.35 17.59 -12.05
CA PRO A 313 4.05 17.86 -13.30
C PRO A 313 5.57 17.71 -13.10
N GLY A 314 6.23 17.18 -14.13
CA GLY A 314 7.69 17.13 -14.18
C GLY A 314 8.32 18.50 -14.37
N LYS A 315 9.66 18.57 -14.29
CA LYS A 315 10.40 19.80 -14.56
C LYS A 315 10.94 19.80 -16.00
N PRO A 316 10.74 20.86 -16.78
CA PRO A 316 11.31 20.96 -18.12
C PRO A 316 12.84 20.89 -18.12
N GLY A 317 13.38 20.18 -19.10
CA GLY A 317 14.80 20.18 -19.43
C GLY A 317 15.14 21.28 -20.43
N LYS A 318 16.42 21.33 -20.82
CA LYS A 318 16.95 22.29 -21.77
C LYS A 318 18.07 21.65 -22.61
N THR A 319 17.92 21.64 -23.92
CA THR A 319 18.97 21.17 -24.85
C THR A 319 20.21 22.08 -24.80
N VAL A 320 21.33 21.61 -25.36
CA VAL A 320 22.53 22.44 -25.58
C VAL A 320 22.25 23.65 -26.48
N THR A 321 21.19 23.59 -27.30
CA THR A 321 20.74 24.70 -28.15
C THR A 321 19.81 25.71 -27.47
N GLY A 322 19.50 25.48 -26.19
CA GLY A 322 18.61 26.33 -25.41
C GLY A 322 17.12 26.07 -25.60
N LYS A 323 16.72 25.15 -26.50
CA LYS A 323 15.33 24.69 -26.63
C LYS A 323 14.89 23.93 -25.38
N VAL A 324 13.68 24.24 -24.90
CA VAL A 324 13.06 23.57 -23.76
C VAL A 324 12.63 22.16 -24.15
N ILE A 325 12.89 21.18 -23.27
CA ILE A 325 12.45 19.79 -23.43
C ILE A 325 11.33 19.56 -22.42
N SER A 326 10.11 19.34 -22.90
CA SER A 326 8.98 19.05 -22.02
C SER A 326 9.13 17.66 -21.39
N PRO A 327 8.83 17.49 -20.10
CA PRO A 327 8.79 16.17 -19.48
C PRO A 327 7.55 15.40 -20.00
N PRO A 328 7.54 14.06 -19.89
CA PRO A 328 6.33 13.28 -20.13
C PRO A 328 5.18 13.77 -19.25
N GLU A 329 3.96 13.83 -19.81
CA GLU A 329 2.78 14.16 -19.03
C GLU A 329 2.50 13.05 -18.01
N PRO A 330 2.36 13.39 -16.70
CA PRO A 330 2.02 12.41 -15.69
C PRO A 330 0.61 11.88 -15.92
N ARG A 331 0.41 10.59 -15.68
CA ARG A 331 -0.90 9.95 -15.83
C ARG A 331 -1.80 10.35 -14.67
N ASP A 332 -3.02 10.76 -14.99
CA ASP A 332 -4.05 10.95 -13.96
C ASP A 332 -4.89 9.67 -13.79
N VAL A 333 -5.40 9.47 -12.57
CA VAL A 333 -6.37 8.42 -12.25
C VAL A 333 -7.67 9.06 -11.82
N GLU A 334 -8.77 8.69 -12.45
CA GLU A 334 -10.10 9.14 -12.05
C GLU A 334 -10.59 8.29 -10.87
N LEU A 335 -10.92 8.91 -9.74
CA LEU A 335 -11.58 8.24 -8.62
C LEU A 335 -13.09 8.26 -8.85
N VAL A 336 -13.70 7.10 -9.00
CA VAL A 336 -15.10 6.94 -9.39
C VAL A 336 -15.90 6.28 -8.27
N ALA A 337 -17.04 6.88 -7.93
CA ALA A 337 -18.01 6.30 -7.00
C ALA A 337 -18.77 5.14 -7.67
N GLY A 338 -18.76 3.98 -7.03
CA GLY A 338 -19.60 2.84 -7.36
C GLY A 338 -20.86 2.78 -6.50
N LYS A 339 -21.46 1.58 -6.41
CA LYS A 339 -22.64 1.37 -5.55
C LYS A 339 -22.26 1.52 -4.08
N GLY A 340 -23.12 2.17 -3.29
CA GLY A 340 -22.92 2.37 -1.86
C GLY A 340 -21.78 3.33 -1.50
N THR A 341 -21.22 4.09 -2.45
CA THR A 341 -20.14 5.06 -2.18
C THR A 341 -20.43 6.42 -2.80
N GLU A 342 -19.70 7.44 -2.35
CA GLU A 342 -19.74 8.78 -2.93
C GLU A 342 -18.34 9.37 -3.01
N VAL A 343 -18.03 10.05 -4.11
CA VAL A 343 -16.78 10.79 -4.27
C VAL A 343 -17.04 12.28 -4.02
N ILE A 344 -16.34 12.82 -3.02
CA ILE A 344 -16.39 14.22 -2.60
C ILE A 344 -15.18 14.94 -3.20
N ASP A 345 -15.42 16.11 -3.80
CA ASP A 345 -14.42 16.99 -4.41
C ASP A 345 -13.53 16.34 -5.50
N GLY A 346 -13.94 15.17 -6.02
CA GLY A 346 -13.12 14.38 -6.95
C GLY A 346 -11.88 13.73 -6.31
N LEU A 347 -11.68 13.88 -5.00
CA LEU A 347 -10.46 13.46 -4.31
C LEU A 347 -10.67 12.42 -3.23
N ARG A 348 -11.85 12.36 -2.61
CA ARG A 348 -12.12 11.49 -1.46
C ARG A 348 -13.31 10.61 -1.74
N CYS A 349 -13.20 9.31 -1.52
CA CYS A 349 -14.33 8.39 -1.61
C CYS A 349 -14.79 8.01 -0.21
N ILE A 350 -16.07 8.19 0.09
CA ILE A 350 -16.69 7.82 1.37
C ILE A 350 -17.75 6.74 1.18
N ALA A 351 -18.02 5.98 2.24
CA ALA A 351 -19.10 5.01 2.29
C ALA A 351 -20.47 5.69 2.49
N ARG A 352 -21.47 5.24 1.74
CA ARG A 352 -22.89 5.62 1.89
C ARG A 352 -23.76 4.46 2.36
N GLU A 353 -23.25 3.24 2.27
CA GLU A 353 -23.87 2.00 2.77
C GLU A 353 -22.88 1.23 3.66
N GLU A 354 -23.38 0.30 4.47
CA GLU A 354 -22.54 -0.65 5.20
C GLU A 354 -22.18 -1.84 4.32
N GLY A 355 -20.96 -2.37 4.47
CA GLY A 355 -20.54 -3.57 3.74
C GLY A 355 -19.05 -3.65 3.52
N ARG A 356 -18.61 -4.56 2.64
CA ARG A 356 -17.20 -4.71 2.27
C ARG A 356 -16.85 -3.75 1.14
N PRO A 357 -15.95 -2.78 1.34
CA PRO A 357 -15.44 -1.96 0.25
C PRO A 357 -14.59 -2.81 -0.69
N GLN A 358 -14.70 -2.55 -2.00
CA GLN A 358 -13.88 -3.17 -3.03
C GLN A 358 -13.37 -2.12 -4.01
N LEU A 359 -12.10 -2.27 -4.40
CA LEU A 359 -11.50 -1.51 -5.49
C LEU A 359 -11.56 -2.33 -6.79
N ARG A 360 -12.05 -1.73 -7.87
CA ARG A 360 -11.93 -2.23 -9.24
C ARG A 360 -11.15 -1.24 -10.09
N GLN A 361 -9.96 -1.65 -10.52
CA GLN A 361 -9.20 -0.86 -11.49
C GLN A 361 -9.73 -1.11 -12.91
N LEU A 362 -10.18 -0.04 -13.53
CA LEU A 362 -10.54 0.04 -14.95
C LEU A 362 -9.50 0.97 -15.60
N ARG A 363 -9.30 0.90 -16.92
CA ARG A 363 -8.26 1.68 -17.62
C ARG A 363 -8.37 3.18 -17.28
N GLY A 364 -7.44 3.69 -16.46
CA GLY A 364 -7.40 5.09 -15.99
C GLY A 364 -8.41 5.45 -14.89
N ARG A 365 -9.17 4.50 -14.35
CA ARG A 365 -10.23 4.73 -13.35
C ARG A 365 -10.12 3.76 -12.18
N ALA A 366 -10.26 4.29 -10.97
CA ALA A 366 -10.39 3.52 -9.75
C ALA A 366 -11.85 3.59 -9.28
N LEU A 367 -12.61 2.52 -9.52
CA LEU A 367 -13.99 2.41 -9.09
C LEU A 367 -14.03 1.77 -7.71
N ILE A 368 -14.69 2.42 -6.75
CA ILE A 368 -14.88 1.87 -5.39
C ILE A 368 -16.36 1.64 -5.14
N ASP A 369 -16.74 0.41 -4.86
CA ASP A 369 -18.09 0.03 -4.46
C ASP A 369 -18.12 -0.70 -3.11
N ILE A 370 -19.31 -0.83 -2.55
CA ILE A 370 -19.58 -1.60 -1.34
C ILE A 370 -20.41 -2.82 -1.69
N ILE A 371 -20.00 -3.97 -1.18
CA ILE A 371 -20.77 -5.21 -1.20
C ILE A 371 -21.49 -5.33 0.15
N PRO A 372 -22.83 -5.17 0.19
CA PRO A 372 -23.57 -5.10 1.45
C PRO A 372 -23.78 -6.46 2.12
N VAL A 373 -23.60 -7.58 1.40
CA VAL A 373 -23.81 -8.94 1.91
C VAL A 373 -22.53 -9.76 1.80
N LEU A 374 -22.06 -10.27 2.93
CA LEU A 374 -20.99 -11.26 3.00
C LEU A 374 -21.54 -12.64 2.69
N LEU A 375 -21.10 -13.24 1.58
CA LEU A 375 -21.34 -14.65 1.28
C LEU A 375 -20.25 -15.52 1.91
N HIS A 376 -20.61 -16.33 2.92
CA HIS A 376 -19.75 -17.36 3.50
C HIS A 376 -20.10 -18.73 2.91
N GLN A 377 -19.16 -19.30 2.16
CA GLN A 377 -19.31 -20.62 1.56
C GLN A 377 -18.89 -21.70 2.55
N GLY A 378 -19.81 -22.60 2.87
CA GLY A 378 -19.60 -23.71 3.80
C GLY A 378 -20.02 -23.39 5.23
N ASP A 379 -19.47 -24.14 6.17
CA ASP A 379 -19.82 -24.09 7.58
C ASP A 379 -19.02 -22.99 8.30
N VAL A 380 -19.63 -22.41 9.34
CA VAL A 380 -18.94 -21.54 10.30
C VAL A 380 -18.46 -22.41 11.44
N ASP A 381 -17.15 -22.59 11.54
CA ASP A 381 -16.46 -23.45 12.48
C ASP A 381 -15.14 -22.82 12.99
N LEU A 382 -14.33 -23.58 13.73
CA LEU A 382 -13.04 -23.12 14.24
C LEU A 382 -12.05 -22.73 13.12
N SER A 383 -12.20 -23.26 11.91
CA SER A 383 -11.34 -22.92 10.77
C SER A 383 -11.72 -21.58 10.15
N SER A 384 -13.02 -21.27 10.08
CA SER A 384 -13.51 -19.98 9.59
C SER A 384 -13.45 -18.87 10.64
N GLY A 385 -13.48 -19.27 11.93
CA GLY A 385 -13.66 -18.37 13.06
C GLY A 385 -15.09 -17.83 13.16
N ASN A 386 -15.30 -16.95 14.15
CA ASN A 386 -16.51 -16.16 14.28
C ASN A 386 -16.67 -15.23 13.07
N LEU A 387 -17.91 -14.96 12.69
CA LEU A 387 -18.21 -14.01 11.62
C LEU A 387 -18.79 -12.73 12.21
N LYS A 388 -18.09 -11.62 12.00
CA LYS A 388 -18.55 -10.27 12.36
C LYS A 388 -18.51 -9.40 11.11
N PHE A 389 -19.64 -8.82 10.73
CA PHE A 389 -19.73 -8.04 9.49
C PHE A 389 -20.73 -6.89 9.62
N LYS A 390 -20.32 -5.67 9.22
CA LYS A 390 -21.25 -4.55 9.02
C LYS A 390 -21.91 -4.71 7.66
N GLY A 391 -23.18 -5.09 7.63
CA GLY A 391 -23.94 -5.52 6.47
C GLY A 391 -24.71 -6.81 6.78
N GLY A 392 -25.18 -7.49 5.74
CA GLY A 392 -25.84 -8.80 5.85
C GLY A 392 -24.84 -9.96 5.75
N ILE A 393 -25.20 -11.12 6.28
CA ILE A 393 -24.41 -12.35 6.17
C ILE A 393 -25.28 -13.45 5.57
N HIS A 394 -24.80 -14.11 4.52
CA HIS A 394 -25.39 -15.32 3.96
C HIS A 394 -24.42 -16.48 4.09
N ILE A 395 -24.79 -17.49 4.88
CA ILE A 395 -24.01 -18.70 5.14
C ILE A 395 -24.67 -19.86 4.40
N THR A 396 -23.94 -20.52 3.49
CA THR A 396 -24.51 -21.65 2.74
C THR A 396 -24.59 -22.93 3.55
N GLY A 397 -23.76 -23.07 4.58
CA GLY A 397 -23.65 -24.26 5.44
C GLY A 397 -24.22 -24.07 6.85
N ASN A 398 -23.65 -24.78 7.81
CA ASN A 398 -24.05 -24.78 9.23
C ASN A 398 -23.33 -23.71 10.03
N VAL A 399 -23.85 -23.40 11.22
CA VAL A 399 -23.10 -22.71 12.28
C VAL A 399 -22.84 -23.71 13.40
N THR A 400 -21.58 -24.10 13.58
CA THR A 400 -21.19 -25.18 14.49
C THR A 400 -20.99 -24.70 15.92
N GLU A 401 -20.73 -25.65 16.81
CA GLU A 401 -20.69 -25.42 18.25
C GLU A 401 -19.70 -24.34 18.65
N THR A 402 -20.09 -23.52 19.63
CA THR A 402 -19.30 -22.42 20.22
C THR A 402 -18.97 -21.26 19.27
N MET A 403 -19.48 -21.27 18.04
CA MET A 403 -19.28 -20.17 17.08
C MET A 403 -20.26 -19.01 17.32
N GLN A 404 -19.84 -17.83 16.89
CA GLN A 404 -20.64 -16.62 16.93
C GLN A 404 -20.73 -15.98 15.55
N VAL A 405 -21.94 -15.60 15.17
CA VAL A 405 -22.23 -14.83 13.95
C VAL A 405 -22.91 -13.54 14.36
N ALA A 406 -22.37 -12.40 13.94
CA ALA A 406 -22.89 -11.07 14.21
C ALA A 406 -22.92 -10.22 12.94
N ALA A 407 -24.12 -9.75 12.57
CA ALA A 407 -24.35 -8.89 11.43
C ALA A 407 -25.13 -7.63 11.85
N SER A 408 -24.85 -6.47 11.25
CA SER A 408 -25.67 -5.27 11.46
C SER A 408 -26.99 -5.29 10.70
N GLN A 409 -27.13 -6.15 9.69
CA GLN A 409 -28.36 -6.36 8.93
C GLN A 409 -28.85 -7.81 9.07
N ASP A 410 -29.40 -8.39 8.01
CA ASP A 410 -29.98 -9.74 8.00
C ASP A 410 -28.92 -10.85 8.03
N VAL A 411 -29.28 -11.98 8.62
CA VAL A 411 -28.49 -13.22 8.60
C VAL A 411 -29.32 -14.35 7.99
N GLU A 412 -28.82 -14.95 6.91
CA GLU A 412 -29.39 -16.17 6.33
C GLU A 412 -28.42 -17.35 6.49
N ILE A 413 -28.95 -18.47 6.98
CA ILE A 413 -28.20 -19.71 7.23
C ILE A 413 -28.88 -20.86 6.49
N GLY A 414 -28.18 -21.45 5.53
CA GLY A 414 -28.66 -22.58 4.73
C GLY A 414 -28.75 -23.90 5.51
N GLY A 415 -27.91 -24.07 6.53
CA GLY A 415 -27.80 -25.28 7.34
C GLY A 415 -28.48 -25.20 8.70
N ASP A 416 -27.94 -25.98 9.64
CA ASP A 416 -28.34 -26.01 11.04
C ASP A 416 -27.52 -25.03 11.89
N VAL A 417 -28.08 -24.58 13.00
CA VAL A 417 -27.38 -23.82 14.04
C VAL A 417 -27.33 -24.67 15.29
N THR A 418 -26.12 -25.08 15.71
CA THR A 418 -25.93 -26.01 16.81
C THR A 418 -24.99 -25.42 17.85
N GLN A 419 -25.46 -25.29 19.10
CA GLN A 419 -24.73 -24.73 20.24
C GLN A 419 -23.99 -23.43 19.93
N ALA A 420 -24.63 -22.53 19.19
CA ALA A 420 -24.04 -21.30 18.69
C ALA A 420 -24.89 -20.06 19.02
N THR A 421 -24.31 -18.88 18.80
CA THR A 421 -25.00 -17.60 18.97
C THR A 421 -25.04 -16.82 17.66
N VAL A 422 -26.22 -16.41 17.24
CA VAL A 422 -26.43 -15.61 16.02
C VAL A 422 -27.14 -14.32 16.40
N ASN A 423 -26.50 -13.19 16.11
CA ASN A 423 -27.03 -11.85 16.33
C ASN A 423 -27.16 -11.12 15.00
N ALA A 424 -28.36 -10.63 14.70
CA ALA A 424 -28.65 -9.84 13.51
C ALA A 424 -29.30 -8.52 13.91
N GLY A 425 -28.84 -7.41 13.32
CA GLY A 425 -29.56 -6.14 13.41
C GLY A 425 -30.90 -6.16 12.67
N GLY A 426 -30.99 -6.99 11.62
CA GLY A 426 -32.22 -7.28 10.91
C GLY A 426 -32.83 -8.64 11.29
N SER A 427 -33.31 -9.38 10.29
CA SER A 427 -33.94 -10.69 10.43
C SER A 427 -32.94 -11.85 10.39
N ILE A 428 -33.29 -12.97 11.03
CA ILE A 428 -32.57 -14.24 10.96
C ILE A 428 -33.44 -15.28 10.26
N ILE A 429 -32.89 -15.90 9.22
CA ILE A 429 -33.52 -17.03 8.53
C ILE A 429 -32.61 -18.25 8.68
N VAL A 430 -33.07 -19.27 9.39
CA VAL A 430 -32.41 -20.58 9.48
C VAL A 430 -33.22 -21.56 8.64
N ARG A 431 -32.67 -22.02 7.52
CA ARG A 431 -33.40 -22.92 6.61
C ARG A 431 -33.71 -24.28 7.26
N ARG A 432 -32.85 -24.75 8.19
CA ARG A 432 -33.04 -26.02 8.90
C ARG A 432 -33.32 -25.82 10.40
N ASN A 433 -32.56 -26.48 11.27
CA ASN A 433 -32.85 -26.62 12.69
C ASN A 433 -31.98 -25.68 13.55
N CYS A 434 -32.51 -25.27 14.70
CA CYS A 434 -31.80 -24.55 15.75
C CYS A 434 -31.75 -25.42 17.00
N ILE A 435 -30.55 -25.85 17.42
CA ILE A 435 -30.36 -26.80 18.51
C ILE A 435 -29.39 -26.21 19.53
N GLY A 436 -29.81 -26.13 20.80
CA GLY A 436 -28.95 -25.64 21.88
C GLY A 436 -28.43 -24.20 21.69
N SER A 437 -29.09 -23.39 20.87
CA SER A 437 -28.53 -22.15 20.33
C SER A 437 -29.35 -20.91 20.73
N THR A 438 -28.71 -19.74 20.61
CA THR A 438 -29.36 -18.44 20.85
C THR A 438 -29.42 -17.64 19.57
N LEU A 439 -30.63 -17.28 19.12
CA LEU A 439 -30.85 -16.41 17.97
C LEU A 439 -31.46 -15.09 18.45
N VAL A 440 -30.82 -13.96 18.09
CA VAL A 440 -31.29 -12.61 18.44
C VAL A 440 -31.41 -11.77 17.17
N ALA A 441 -32.64 -11.44 16.78
CA ALA A 441 -32.97 -10.64 15.60
C ALA A 441 -33.54 -9.27 15.98
N GLY A 442 -33.18 -8.24 15.22
CA GLY A 442 -33.68 -6.87 15.36
C GLY A 442 -32.72 -5.93 16.07
N GLY A 443 -31.53 -6.39 16.48
CA GLY A 443 -30.44 -5.60 17.08
C GLY A 443 -30.89 -4.46 18.00
N LEU A 444 -30.31 -3.27 17.81
CA LEU A 444 -30.66 -2.05 18.54
C LEU A 444 -32.04 -1.49 18.16
N ASN A 445 -32.53 -1.77 16.94
CA ASN A 445 -33.88 -1.39 16.51
C ASN A 445 -34.95 -2.02 17.43
N SER A 446 -34.68 -3.21 17.95
CA SER A 446 -35.54 -3.88 18.94
C SER A 446 -35.72 -3.06 20.22
N VAL A 447 -34.66 -2.39 20.66
CA VAL A 447 -34.67 -1.52 21.82
C VAL A 447 -35.53 -0.31 21.52
N TYR A 448 -35.30 0.34 20.38
CA TYR A 448 -36.07 1.52 19.99
C TYR A 448 -37.57 1.21 19.83
N GLN A 449 -37.91 0.09 19.19
CA GLN A 449 -39.29 -0.39 19.07
C GLN A 449 -39.92 -0.70 20.43
N SER A 450 -39.15 -1.28 21.35
CA SER A 450 -39.63 -1.58 22.70
C SER A 450 -39.70 -0.33 23.60
N ALA A 451 -38.88 0.68 23.31
CA ALA A 451 -38.84 1.96 24.00
C ALA A 451 -39.95 2.90 23.52
N GLU A 452 -40.32 2.88 22.23
CA GLU A 452 -41.34 3.75 21.61
C GLU A 452 -42.65 3.79 22.39
N PRO A 453 -43.30 2.67 22.77
CA PRO A 453 -44.58 2.75 23.47
C PRO A 453 -44.43 3.37 24.87
N ILE A 454 -43.29 3.12 25.55
CA ILE A 454 -42.99 3.71 26.86
C ILE A 454 -42.76 5.22 26.72
N LEU A 455 -41.98 5.63 25.71
CA LEU A 455 -41.69 7.02 25.40
C LEU A 455 -42.93 7.78 24.93
N SER A 456 -43.83 7.14 24.17
CA SER A 456 -45.10 7.70 23.72
C SER A 456 -46.06 7.92 24.89
N ASP A 457 -46.16 6.95 25.80
CA ASP A 457 -46.92 7.12 27.04
C ASP A 457 -46.35 8.28 27.89
N LEU A 458 -45.02 8.33 28.07
CA LEU A 458 -44.36 9.44 28.77
C LEU A 458 -44.60 10.79 28.06
N ALA A 459 -44.56 10.82 26.72
CA ALA A 459 -44.83 11.99 25.90
C ALA A 459 -46.29 12.47 26.02
N SER A 460 -47.23 11.59 26.38
CA SER A 460 -48.61 11.96 26.66
C SER A 460 -48.80 12.52 28.08
N GLN A 461 -48.08 11.98 29.07
CA GLN A 461 -48.28 12.30 30.49
C GLN A 461 -47.48 13.52 30.95
N LEU A 462 -46.22 13.68 30.50
CA LEU A 462 -45.34 14.76 30.95
C LEU A 462 -45.84 16.17 30.56
N PRO A 463 -46.38 16.41 29.35
CA PRO A 463 -46.97 17.72 29.02
C PRO A 463 -48.20 18.04 29.88
N LEU A 464 -49.01 17.03 30.23
CA LEU A 464 -50.18 17.22 31.11
C LEU A 464 -49.74 17.57 32.53
N LEU A 465 -48.67 16.94 33.04
CA LEU A 465 -48.05 17.31 34.31
C LEU A 465 -47.53 18.75 34.28
N GLN A 466 -46.82 19.13 33.21
CA GLN A 466 -46.31 20.49 33.03
C GLN A 466 -47.44 21.53 32.98
N ALA A 467 -48.52 21.24 32.26
CA ALA A 467 -49.68 22.12 32.18
C ALA A 467 -50.40 22.25 33.54
N ALA A 468 -50.56 21.15 34.28
CA ALA A 468 -51.15 21.16 35.62
C ALA A 468 -50.31 21.98 36.60
N LEU A 469 -48.99 21.83 36.56
CA LEU A 469 -48.06 22.61 37.38
C LEU A 469 -48.18 24.11 37.07
N HIS A 470 -48.18 24.49 35.80
CA HIS A 470 -48.31 25.89 35.38
C HIS A 470 -49.66 26.50 35.77
N GLN A 471 -50.75 25.72 35.74
CA GLN A 471 -52.07 26.18 36.23
C GLN A 471 -52.06 26.43 37.74
N LEU A 472 -51.45 25.54 38.51
CA LEU A 472 -51.32 25.72 39.95
C LEU A 472 -50.42 26.90 40.31
N GLU A 473 -49.31 27.11 39.60
CA GLU A 473 -48.43 28.28 39.77
C GLU A 473 -49.18 29.59 39.48
N LYS A 474 -49.95 29.65 38.38
CA LYS A 474 -50.79 30.82 38.07
C LYS A 474 -51.92 31.04 39.07
N GLY A 475 -52.53 29.95 39.57
CA GLY A 475 -53.59 30.00 40.59
C GLY A 475 -53.07 30.49 41.94
N ALA A 476 -51.92 29.96 42.38
CA ALA A 476 -51.23 30.37 43.60
C ALA A 476 -50.78 31.84 43.54
N SER A 477 -50.30 32.30 42.37
CA SER A 477 -49.90 33.71 42.17
C SER A 477 -51.07 34.71 42.28
N ARG A 478 -52.33 34.25 42.05
CA ARG A 478 -53.54 35.09 42.19
C ARG A 478 -54.03 35.23 43.63
N GLN A 479 -53.72 34.28 44.51
CA GLN A 479 -54.07 34.34 45.93
C GLN A 479 -52.94 34.98 46.75
N ARG A 480 -52.79 36.31 46.65
CA ARG A 480 -51.86 37.10 47.48
C ARG A 480 -52.39 37.29 48.92
N TYR A 481 -52.54 36.21 49.68
CA TYR A 481 -52.67 36.30 51.14
C TYR A 481 -51.88 35.18 51.83
N GLN A 482 -50.69 35.55 52.32
CA GLN A 482 -49.96 34.91 53.43
C GLN A 482 -49.82 33.37 53.44
N VAL A 483 -49.41 32.73 52.35
CA VAL A 483 -48.90 31.35 52.42
C VAL A 483 -47.50 31.33 51.81
N ARG A 484 -46.57 30.63 52.49
CA ARG A 484 -45.19 30.37 52.05
C ARG A 484 -45.16 30.07 50.54
N PRO A 485 -44.10 30.48 49.81
CA PRO A 485 -43.92 30.04 48.43
C PRO A 485 -44.01 28.52 48.41
N LEU A 486 -45.06 27.99 47.76
CA LEU A 486 -45.21 26.56 47.54
C LEU A 486 -44.03 26.13 46.70
N ASP A 487 -43.24 25.19 47.22
CA ASP A 487 -42.13 24.62 46.49
C ASP A 487 -42.70 23.90 45.25
N THR A 488 -42.36 24.39 44.06
CA THR A 488 -42.72 23.79 42.77
C THR A 488 -42.46 22.29 42.77
N GLY A 489 -41.38 21.86 43.42
CA GLY A 489 -41.02 20.47 43.58
C GLY A 489 -42.00 19.64 44.43
N TYR A 490 -42.52 20.22 45.51
CA TYR A 490 -43.56 19.60 46.34
C TYR A 490 -44.90 19.47 45.59
N MET A 491 -45.21 20.43 44.72
CA MET A 491 -46.40 20.37 43.88
C MET A 491 -46.28 19.25 42.83
N VAL A 492 -45.08 19.07 42.25
CA VAL A 492 -44.80 17.95 41.35
C VAL A 492 -44.97 16.61 42.08
N SER A 493 -44.43 16.44 43.30
CA SER A 493 -44.58 15.19 44.04
C SER A 493 -46.05 14.86 44.33
N ILE A 494 -46.87 15.85 44.75
CA ILE A 494 -48.31 15.66 44.97
C ILE A 494 -49.03 15.27 43.68
N LEU A 495 -48.76 15.95 42.57
CA LEU A 495 -49.39 15.67 41.29
C LEU A 495 -49.05 14.26 40.79
N VAL A 496 -47.79 13.84 40.95
CA VAL A 496 -47.35 12.49 40.57
C VAL A 496 -48.01 11.43 41.45
N GLU A 497 -48.04 11.61 42.76
CA GLU A 497 -48.65 10.65 43.70
C GLU A 497 -50.17 10.51 43.50
N ASN A 498 -50.88 11.58 43.15
CA ASN A 498 -52.34 11.56 43.07
C ASN A 498 -52.89 11.38 41.65
N LYS A 499 -52.25 11.96 40.63
CA LYS A 499 -52.80 12.04 39.26
C LYS A 499 -51.94 11.34 38.21
N PHE A 500 -50.61 11.30 38.40
CA PHE A 500 -49.67 10.77 37.40
C PHE A 500 -48.86 9.56 37.93
N GLN A 501 -49.51 8.66 38.66
CA GLN A 501 -48.88 7.50 39.32
C GLN A 501 -48.15 6.55 38.37
N LYS A 502 -48.45 6.59 37.07
CA LYS A 502 -47.79 5.78 36.04
C LYS A 502 -46.38 6.27 35.69
N LEU A 503 -46.05 7.55 35.92
CA LEU A 503 -44.78 8.16 35.50
C LEU A 503 -43.55 7.47 36.12
N PRO A 504 -43.48 7.23 37.45
CA PRO A 504 -42.33 6.53 38.05
C PRO A 504 -42.13 5.12 37.49
N PHE A 505 -43.24 4.40 37.26
CA PHE A 505 -43.20 3.05 36.70
C PHE A 505 -42.67 3.03 35.27
N LEU A 506 -43.18 3.91 34.40
CA LEU A 506 -42.73 4.03 33.01
C LEU A 506 -41.26 4.43 32.93
N ALA A 507 -40.83 5.40 33.75
CA ALA A 507 -39.44 5.84 33.81
C ALA A 507 -38.50 4.70 34.25
N GLY A 508 -38.85 3.95 35.30
CA GLY A 508 -38.07 2.80 35.75
C GLY A 508 -38.02 1.67 34.72
N LYS A 509 -39.14 1.41 34.03
CA LYS A 509 -39.21 0.41 32.95
C LYS A 509 -38.29 0.79 31.78
N LEU A 510 -38.25 2.07 31.39
CA LEU A 510 -37.36 2.56 30.34
C LEU A 510 -35.88 2.46 30.73
N GLU A 511 -35.52 2.79 31.98
CA GLU A 511 -34.14 2.64 32.49
C GLU A 511 -33.71 1.17 32.50
N GLN A 512 -34.61 0.25 32.89
CA GLN A 512 -34.32 -1.18 32.86
C GLN A 512 -34.12 -1.70 31.43
N LEU A 513 -34.95 -1.23 30.48
CA LEU A 513 -34.88 -1.63 29.07
C LEU A 513 -33.59 -1.15 28.39
N THR A 514 -33.08 0.00 28.80
CA THR A 514 -31.89 0.63 28.23
C THR A 514 -30.60 0.25 28.95
N LYS A 515 -30.69 -0.58 29.98
CA LYS A 515 -29.55 -0.98 30.82
C LYS A 515 -28.56 -1.83 30.04
N GLY A 516 -27.30 -1.40 30.00
CA GLY A 516 -26.21 -2.16 29.38
C GLY A 516 -26.12 -2.01 27.85
N ILE A 517 -26.95 -1.14 27.26
CA ILE A 517 -26.83 -0.79 25.85
C ILE A 517 -25.55 0.01 25.64
N GLN A 518 -24.71 -0.49 24.74
CA GLN A 518 -23.54 0.20 24.21
C GLN A 518 -23.83 0.48 22.73
N GLY A 519 -23.63 1.72 22.30
CA GLY A 519 -24.00 2.14 20.96
C GLY A 519 -23.51 3.53 20.61
N GLY A 520 -23.94 4.00 19.44
CA GLY A 520 -23.60 5.30 18.90
C GLY A 520 -24.28 6.47 19.65
N PRO A 521 -24.21 7.69 19.07
CA PRO A 521 -24.70 8.89 19.73
C PRO A 521 -26.19 8.85 20.08
N GLN A 522 -27.02 8.17 19.28
CA GLN A 522 -28.47 8.10 19.52
C GLN A 522 -28.83 7.12 20.65
N GLU A 523 -28.12 5.99 20.74
CA GLU A 523 -28.29 5.03 21.83
C GLU A 523 -27.86 5.67 23.15
N GLN A 524 -26.76 6.42 23.15
CA GLN A 524 -26.29 7.15 24.31
C GLN A 524 -27.31 8.20 24.78
N LYS A 525 -27.93 8.95 23.84
CA LYS A 525 -29.03 9.87 24.15
C LYS A 525 -30.23 9.16 24.79
N LEU A 526 -30.64 8.01 24.25
CA LEU A 526 -31.75 7.22 24.79
C LEU A 526 -31.44 6.73 26.22
N VAL A 527 -30.25 6.16 26.44
CA VAL A 527 -29.80 5.68 27.76
C VAL A 527 -29.73 6.84 28.76
N GLN A 528 -29.21 7.99 28.34
CA GLN A 528 -29.13 9.18 29.18
C GLN A 528 -30.53 9.68 29.56
N LEU A 529 -31.43 9.83 28.59
CA LEU A 529 -32.82 10.25 28.82
C LEU A 529 -33.54 9.30 29.79
N ALA A 530 -33.40 7.99 29.59
CA ALA A 530 -34.00 6.98 30.45
C ALA A 530 -33.52 7.10 31.90
N ARG A 531 -32.21 7.28 32.10
CA ARG A 531 -31.60 7.49 33.42
C ARG A 531 -32.07 8.79 34.07
N GLU A 532 -32.12 9.88 33.32
CA GLU A 532 -32.58 11.18 33.82
C GLU A 532 -34.04 11.14 34.27
N LEU A 533 -34.93 10.49 33.49
CA LEU A 533 -36.32 10.26 33.87
C LEU A 533 -36.44 9.42 35.14
N ALA A 534 -35.72 8.30 35.20
CA ALA A 534 -35.77 7.41 36.36
C ALA A 534 -35.24 8.07 37.64
N GLN A 535 -34.20 8.92 37.53
CA GLN A 535 -33.72 9.72 38.66
C GLN A 535 -34.74 10.77 39.09
N SER A 536 -35.36 11.46 38.12
CA SER A 536 -36.35 12.51 38.35
C SER A 536 -37.60 12.03 39.11
N PHE A 537 -38.04 10.80 38.82
CA PHE A 537 -39.25 10.22 39.41
C PHE A 537 -38.98 9.13 40.45
N ARG A 538 -37.74 8.98 40.93
CA ARG A 538 -37.32 7.88 41.82
C ARG A 538 -38.04 7.92 43.18
N ASN A 539 -38.13 9.09 43.78
CA ASN A 539 -38.71 9.29 45.11
C ASN A 539 -39.21 10.75 45.25
N PRO A 540 -40.02 11.06 46.29
CA PRO A 540 -40.57 12.40 46.48
C PRO A 540 -39.52 13.50 46.60
N ALA A 541 -38.35 13.22 47.18
CA ALA A 541 -37.26 14.19 47.31
C ALA A 541 -36.59 14.53 45.96
N ALA A 542 -36.45 13.56 45.06
CA ALA A 542 -35.94 13.80 43.71
C ALA A 542 -36.92 14.65 42.88
N MET A 543 -38.22 14.43 43.07
CA MET A 543 -39.27 15.23 42.44
C MET A 543 -39.25 16.68 42.94
N GLN A 544 -38.73 16.93 44.14
CA GLN A 544 -38.57 18.30 44.64
C GLN A 544 -37.57 19.13 43.84
N GLY A 545 -36.62 18.47 43.16
CA GLY A 545 -35.69 19.13 42.23
C GLY A 545 -36.26 19.44 40.85
N LEU A 546 -37.50 19.02 40.53
CA LEU A 546 -38.11 19.19 39.22
C LEU A 546 -38.75 20.58 39.07
N GLY A 547 -37.90 21.57 38.76
CA GLY A 547 -38.37 22.87 38.30
C GLY A 547 -39.00 22.83 36.90
N SER A 548 -39.70 23.91 36.55
CA SER A 548 -40.39 24.07 35.26
C SER A 548 -39.44 23.94 34.05
N SER A 549 -38.19 24.38 34.17
CA SER A 549 -37.17 24.28 33.12
C SER A 549 -36.68 22.84 32.90
N ILE A 550 -36.48 22.07 33.97
CA ILE A 550 -36.08 20.66 33.89
C ILE A 550 -37.23 19.84 33.31
N LEU A 551 -38.46 20.09 33.75
CA LEU A 551 -39.63 19.40 33.22
C LEU A 551 -39.83 19.69 31.72
N ALA A 552 -39.65 20.95 31.29
CA ALA A 552 -39.70 21.30 29.86
C ALA A 552 -38.62 20.58 29.04
N ARG A 553 -37.40 20.46 29.57
CA ARG A 553 -36.30 19.73 28.93
C ARG A 553 -36.60 18.23 28.81
N LEU A 554 -37.16 17.61 29.86
CA LEU A 554 -37.58 16.21 29.84
C LEU A 554 -38.73 15.98 28.84
N VAL A 555 -39.72 16.88 28.79
CA VAL A 555 -40.81 16.83 27.80
C VAL A 555 -40.24 16.85 26.38
N ASN A 556 -39.38 17.83 26.07
CA ASN A 556 -38.78 17.94 24.74
C ASN A 556 -37.93 16.70 24.39
N GLY A 557 -37.09 16.23 25.32
CA GLY A 557 -36.25 15.06 25.11
C GLY A 557 -37.06 13.77 24.87
N VAL A 558 -38.15 13.57 25.63
CA VAL A 558 -39.06 12.44 25.43
C VAL A 558 -39.79 12.54 24.11
N GLN A 559 -40.27 13.72 23.72
CA GLN A 559 -40.96 13.92 22.44
C GLN A 559 -40.02 13.71 21.24
N GLU A 560 -38.81 14.26 21.28
CA GLU A 560 -37.79 14.08 20.24
C GLU A 560 -37.41 12.61 20.10
N MET A 561 -37.13 11.93 21.22
CA MET A 561 -36.76 10.52 21.20
C MET A 561 -37.92 9.62 20.78
N ALA A 562 -39.16 9.91 21.20
CA ALA A 562 -40.34 9.19 20.75
C ALA A 562 -40.56 9.34 19.23
N ALA A 563 -40.38 10.56 18.70
CA ALA A 563 -40.47 10.81 17.26
C ALA A 563 -39.38 10.05 16.50
N TYR A 564 -38.14 10.10 16.97
CA TYR A 564 -37.03 9.32 16.41
C TYR A 564 -37.32 7.81 16.40
N CYS A 565 -37.80 7.26 17.52
CA CYS A 565 -38.15 5.84 17.60
C CYS A 565 -39.28 5.44 16.63
N ARG A 566 -40.19 6.36 16.31
CA ARG A 566 -41.31 6.11 15.37
C ARG A 566 -40.87 6.09 13.91
N GLU A 567 -39.82 6.84 13.57
CA GLU A 567 -39.23 6.85 12.23
C GLU A 567 -38.39 5.61 11.94
N ILE A 568 -37.96 4.89 12.99
CA ILE A 568 -37.27 3.60 12.83
C ILE A 568 -38.25 2.59 12.22
N PRO A 569 -37.88 1.92 11.10
CA PRO A 569 -38.72 0.93 10.45
C PRO A 569 -39.28 -0.08 11.46
N GLN A 570 -40.60 -0.21 11.45
CA GLN A 570 -41.33 -1.12 12.36
C GLN A 570 -41.27 -2.57 11.90
N ASP A 571 -40.63 -2.85 10.77
CA ASP A 571 -40.21 -4.19 10.36
C ASP A 571 -39.07 -4.61 11.28
N GLY A 572 -39.42 -4.92 12.53
CA GLY A 572 -38.49 -5.48 13.50
C GLY A 572 -37.82 -6.74 12.97
N GLY A 573 -36.66 -7.09 13.52
CA GLY A 573 -35.98 -8.31 13.09
C GLY A 573 -36.85 -9.54 13.35
N HIS A 574 -37.11 -10.30 12.30
CA HIS A 574 -37.90 -11.52 12.36
C HIS A 574 -36.99 -12.74 12.51
N ILE A 575 -37.48 -13.79 13.15
CA ILE A 575 -36.82 -15.10 13.13
C ILE A 575 -37.71 -16.08 12.37
N THR A 576 -37.17 -16.71 11.33
CA THR A 576 -37.84 -17.80 10.61
C THR A 576 -36.97 -19.05 10.63
N LEU A 577 -37.53 -20.17 11.08
CA LEU A 577 -36.83 -21.46 11.12
C LEU A 577 -37.75 -22.67 10.99
N SER A 578 -37.19 -23.84 10.69
CA SER A 578 -37.99 -25.07 10.56
C SER A 578 -38.25 -25.75 11.90
N TYR A 579 -37.30 -25.72 12.84
CA TYR A 579 -37.40 -26.46 14.10
C TYR A 579 -36.45 -25.89 15.17
N ALA A 580 -36.89 -25.89 16.43
CA ALA A 580 -36.07 -25.47 17.56
C ALA A 580 -36.03 -26.53 18.69
N LEU A 581 -34.86 -26.78 19.27
CA LEU A 581 -34.68 -27.66 20.43
C LEU A 581 -33.72 -27.02 21.43
N ASN A 582 -34.08 -26.99 22.71
CA ASN A 582 -33.23 -26.48 23.81
C ASN A 582 -32.63 -25.11 23.49
N SER A 583 -33.38 -24.23 22.81
CA SER A 583 -32.87 -23.00 22.22
C SER A 583 -33.58 -21.77 22.78
N LYS A 584 -32.98 -20.60 22.54
CA LYS A 584 -33.57 -19.31 22.87
C LYS A 584 -33.69 -18.45 21.62
N LEU A 585 -34.91 -18.00 21.34
CA LEU A 585 -35.23 -17.18 20.17
C LEU A 585 -35.74 -15.82 20.65
N GLN A 586 -35.06 -14.75 20.24
CA GLN A 586 -35.42 -13.37 20.60
C GLN A 586 -35.56 -12.54 19.34
N ALA A 587 -36.76 -12.09 19.03
CA ALA A 587 -37.05 -11.29 17.85
C ALA A 587 -37.76 -9.99 18.26
N SER A 588 -37.36 -8.86 17.69
CA SER A 588 -38.13 -7.64 17.88
C SER A 588 -39.44 -7.63 17.10
N GLY A 589 -39.46 -8.31 15.96
CA GLY A 589 -40.65 -8.59 15.18
C GLY A 589 -41.24 -9.97 15.50
N GLN A 590 -41.58 -10.71 14.45
CA GLN A 590 -42.24 -12.00 14.55
C GLN A 590 -41.26 -13.19 14.66
N VAL A 591 -41.75 -14.28 15.26
CA VAL A 591 -41.08 -15.59 15.18
C VAL A 591 -41.99 -16.57 14.44
N LYS A 592 -41.50 -17.15 13.34
CA LYS A 592 -42.22 -18.13 12.54
C LYS A 592 -41.48 -19.46 12.50
N VAL A 593 -42.18 -20.53 12.89
CA VAL A 593 -41.69 -21.90 12.87
C VAL A 593 -42.53 -22.74 11.91
N THR A 594 -41.94 -23.09 10.78
CA THR A 594 -42.67 -23.69 9.65
C THR A 594 -42.65 -25.22 9.63
N GLY A 595 -41.72 -25.85 10.35
CA GLY A 595 -41.54 -27.31 10.32
C GLY A 595 -42.14 -28.00 11.54
N ARG A 596 -41.38 -28.94 12.12
CA ARG A 596 -41.86 -29.86 13.17
C ARG A 596 -42.28 -29.17 14.47
N GLY A 597 -41.82 -27.93 14.71
CA GLY A 597 -42.17 -27.13 15.88
C GLY A 597 -40.99 -26.90 16.81
N CYS A 598 -41.25 -26.72 18.11
CA CYS A 598 -40.23 -26.43 19.11
C CYS A 598 -40.34 -27.33 20.34
N PHE A 599 -39.18 -27.66 20.91
CA PHE A 599 -39.05 -28.47 22.11
C PHE A 599 -38.16 -27.76 23.13
N ASN A 600 -38.63 -27.62 24.36
CA ASN A 600 -37.91 -26.96 25.45
C ASN A 600 -37.23 -25.65 25.01
N THR A 601 -38.00 -24.77 24.37
CA THR A 601 -37.49 -23.56 23.73
C THR A 601 -38.12 -22.33 24.38
N GLU A 602 -37.31 -21.30 24.63
CA GLU A 602 -37.77 -19.97 25.04
C GLU A 602 -37.92 -19.08 23.81
N ILE A 603 -39.10 -18.53 23.59
CA ILE A 603 -39.39 -17.61 22.49
C ILE A 603 -39.85 -16.27 23.05
N ILE A 604 -39.18 -15.20 22.68
CA ILE A 604 -39.55 -13.82 23.00
C ILE A 604 -39.68 -13.08 21.68
N ALA A 605 -40.88 -12.60 21.38
CA ALA A 605 -41.19 -11.84 20.17
C ALA A 605 -41.87 -10.52 20.52
N GLY A 606 -41.44 -9.42 19.94
CA GLY A 606 -42.18 -8.15 20.02
C GLY A 606 -43.47 -8.18 19.19
N GLY A 607 -43.48 -8.95 18.10
CA GLY A 607 -44.65 -9.20 17.25
C GLY A 607 -45.33 -10.54 17.53
N LYS A 608 -45.90 -11.13 16.47
CA LYS A 608 -46.61 -12.42 16.53
C LYS A 608 -45.67 -13.63 16.59
N VAL A 609 -46.17 -14.74 17.13
CA VAL A 609 -45.49 -16.04 17.07
C VAL A 609 -46.39 -17.05 16.37
N GLU A 610 -45.88 -17.69 15.31
CA GLU A 610 -46.63 -18.66 14.51
C GLU A 610 -45.85 -19.98 14.44
N ILE A 611 -46.41 -21.04 15.01
CA ILE A 611 -45.82 -22.38 15.03
C ILE A 611 -46.80 -23.36 14.37
N HIS A 612 -46.50 -23.79 13.15
CA HIS A 612 -47.34 -24.76 12.44
C HIS A 612 -47.13 -26.22 12.91
N GLY A 613 -46.15 -26.45 13.78
CA GLY A 613 -45.86 -27.74 14.39
C GLY A 613 -46.25 -27.80 15.87
N VAL A 614 -45.55 -28.67 16.61
CA VAL A 614 -45.79 -28.86 18.04
C VAL A 614 -44.99 -27.86 18.87
N PHE A 615 -45.52 -27.37 19.98
CA PHE A 615 -44.77 -26.60 20.97
C PHE A 615 -44.79 -27.34 22.31
N ARG A 616 -43.68 -28.00 22.65
CA ARG A 616 -43.58 -28.95 23.76
C ARG A 616 -42.50 -28.55 24.74
N GLY A 617 -42.91 -28.03 25.90
CA GLY A 617 -41.97 -27.59 26.93
C GLY A 617 -41.30 -26.26 26.55
N GLY A 618 -41.11 -25.41 27.55
CA GLY A 618 -40.56 -24.06 27.38
C GLY A 618 -41.64 -22.98 27.46
N SER A 619 -41.34 -21.81 26.92
CA SER A 619 -42.23 -20.66 27.06
C SER A 619 -42.23 -19.72 25.86
N ILE A 620 -43.38 -19.12 25.59
CA ILE A 620 -43.55 -18.06 24.58
C ILE A 620 -43.98 -16.79 25.31
N TYR A 621 -43.34 -15.67 24.97
CA TYR A 621 -43.87 -14.34 25.15
C TYR A 621 -43.96 -13.65 23.79
N ALA A 622 -45.15 -13.18 23.44
CA ALA A 622 -45.38 -12.39 22.23
C ALA A 622 -46.03 -11.05 22.59
N GLY A 623 -45.56 -9.96 21.98
CA GLY A 623 -46.24 -8.66 22.06
C GLY A 623 -47.57 -8.63 21.30
N ASP A 624 -47.80 -9.60 20.40
CA ASP A 624 -49.02 -9.74 19.61
C ASP A 624 -49.63 -11.16 19.74
N GLU A 625 -50.41 -11.59 18.74
CA GLU A 625 -51.03 -12.90 18.66
C GLU A 625 -50.03 -14.07 18.64
N VAL A 626 -50.41 -15.18 19.27
CA VAL A 626 -49.71 -16.47 19.19
C VAL A 626 -50.60 -17.51 18.54
N TYR A 627 -50.08 -18.22 17.53
CA TYR A 627 -50.68 -19.40 16.94
C TYR A 627 -49.77 -20.62 17.13
N VAL A 628 -50.32 -21.72 17.63
CA VAL A 628 -49.62 -23.01 17.74
C VAL A 628 -50.52 -24.15 17.25
N GLN A 629 -50.06 -24.99 16.32
CA GLN A 629 -50.87 -26.11 15.85
C GLN A 629 -51.19 -27.12 16.98
N GLU A 630 -50.20 -27.50 17.77
CA GLU A 630 -50.34 -28.39 18.93
C GLU A 630 -49.49 -27.91 20.10
N MET A 631 -50.14 -27.57 21.23
CA MET A 631 -49.49 -27.07 22.44
C MET A 631 -49.45 -28.15 23.53
N GLY A 632 -48.28 -28.37 24.11
CA GLY A 632 -48.07 -29.33 25.20
C GLY A 632 -47.90 -30.77 24.70
N SER A 633 -47.91 -31.73 25.64
CA SER A 633 -47.82 -33.15 25.34
C SER A 633 -48.68 -33.99 26.26
N SER A 634 -49.05 -35.19 25.81
CA SER A 634 -49.71 -36.21 26.65
C SER A 634 -48.90 -36.60 27.88
N GLY A 635 -47.57 -36.44 27.83
CA GLY A 635 -46.66 -36.64 28.95
C GLY A 635 -46.66 -35.49 29.98
N GLY A 636 -47.49 -34.46 29.81
CA GLY A 636 -47.63 -33.35 30.76
C GLY A 636 -46.47 -32.35 30.75
N ALA A 637 -45.82 -32.15 29.59
CA ALA A 637 -44.74 -31.17 29.47
C ALA A 637 -45.26 -29.75 29.79
N ARG A 638 -44.73 -29.14 30.85
CA ARG A 638 -45.07 -27.77 31.26
C ARG A 638 -44.78 -26.79 30.14
N THR A 639 -45.84 -26.16 29.64
CA THR A 639 -45.77 -25.27 28.49
C THR A 639 -46.48 -23.96 28.82
N LEU A 640 -45.78 -22.84 28.71
CA LEU A 640 -46.31 -21.52 29.07
C LEU A 640 -46.39 -20.62 27.84
N ILE A 641 -47.56 -20.09 27.51
CA ILE A 641 -47.72 -19.09 26.46
C ILE A 641 -48.29 -17.81 27.07
N ARG A 642 -47.65 -16.69 26.77
CA ARG A 642 -48.01 -15.37 27.26
C ARG A 642 -48.12 -14.40 26.09
N VAL A 643 -49.18 -13.60 26.09
CA VAL A 643 -49.37 -12.51 25.13
C VAL A 643 -49.69 -11.20 25.85
N ALA A 644 -49.46 -10.07 25.17
CA ALA A 644 -49.84 -8.75 25.67
C ALA A 644 -51.36 -8.65 25.96
N GLU A 645 -51.74 -7.67 26.78
CA GLU A 645 -53.14 -7.41 27.11
C GLU A 645 -53.94 -7.04 25.84
N GLY A 646 -55.15 -7.59 25.71
CA GLY A 646 -56.00 -7.41 24.52
C GLY A 646 -55.60 -8.25 23.30
N LYS A 647 -54.57 -9.10 23.40
CA LYS A 647 -54.16 -10.04 22.36
C LYS A 647 -54.73 -11.44 22.58
N VAL A 648 -54.55 -12.31 21.60
CA VAL A 648 -55.17 -13.63 21.56
C VAL A 648 -54.13 -14.74 21.44
N ILE A 649 -54.43 -15.90 22.04
CA ILE A 649 -53.67 -17.14 21.83
C ILE A 649 -54.60 -18.11 21.12
N LYS A 650 -54.16 -18.66 19.99
CA LYS A 650 -54.88 -19.68 19.22
C LYS A 650 -54.09 -20.97 19.20
N ALA A 651 -54.77 -22.09 19.46
CA ALA A 651 -54.16 -23.39 19.34
C ALA A 651 -55.08 -24.44 18.72
N GLY A 652 -54.59 -25.18 17.72
CA GLY A 652 -55.35 -26.24 17.07
C GLY A 652 -55.68 -27.38 18.04
N ARG A 653 -54.75 -27.71 18.94
CA ARG A 653 -54.93 -28.63 20.07
C ARG A 653 -54.10 -28.18 21.27
N ILE A 654 -54.64 -28.31 22.48
CA ILE A 654 -53.93 -28.04 23.73
C ILE A 654 -54.01 -29.26 24.66
N TRP A 655 -52.87 -29.70 25.18
CA TRP A 655 -52.75 -30.78 26.17
C TRP A 655 -52.78 -30.25 27.62
N PRO A 656 -53.14 -31.09 28.61
CA PRO A 656 -53.09 -30.76 30.03
C PRO A 656 -51.72 -30.25 30.50
N ASN A 657 -51.71 -29.45 31.58
CA ASN A 657 -50.52 -28.78 32.14
C ASN A 657 -49.93 -27.68 31.24
N SER A 658 -50.73 -27.20 30.29
CA SER A 658 -50.47 -25.98 29.53
C SER A 658 -50.98 -24.76 30.29
N THR A 659 -50.19 -23.70 30.36
CA THR A 659 -50.56 -22.42 30.99
C THR A 659 -50.66 -21.33 29.93
N LEU A 660 -51.81 -20.66 29.92
CA LEU A 660 -52.11 -19.54 29.03
C LEU A 660 -52.18 -18.24 29.85
N GLN A 661 -51.58 -17.18 29.35
CA GLN A 661 -51.64 -15.86 29.97
C GLN A 661 -51.93 -14.77 28.92
N VAL A 662 -52.94 -13.96 29.18
CA VAL A 662 -53.25 -12.75 28.38
C VAL A 662 -53.19 -11.55 29.32
N GLY A 663 -52.24 -10.65 29.09
CA GLY A 663 -51.96 -9.55 30.02
C GLY A 663 -51.57 -10.08 31.41
N LYS A 664 -52.35 -9.73 32.44
CA LYS A 664 -52.13 -10.18 33.83
C LYS A 664 -52.90 -11.45 34.22
N ARG A 665 -53.83 -11.90 33.38
CA ARG A 665 -54.70 -13.04 33.69
C ARG A 665 -54.06 -14.34 33.21
N VAL A 666 -54.12 -15.36 34.05
CA VAL A 666 -53.49 -16.67 33.81
C VAL A 666 -54.55 -17.76 33.95
N ARG A 667 -54.51 -18.76 33.08
CA ARG A 667 -55.36 -19.96 33.13
C ARG A 667 -54.53 -21.19 32.83
N GLN A 668 -54.66 -22.21 33.67
CA GLN A 668 -54.10 -23.53 33.42
C GLN A 668 -55.14 -24.41 32.74
N ILE A 669 -54.68 -25.28 31.84
CA ILE A 669 -55.49 -26.24 31.11
C ILE A 669 -55.39 -27.59 31.79
N ASP A 670 -56.54 -28.11 32.23
CA ASP A 670 -56.65 -29.35 32.99
C ASP A 670 -56.95 -30.57 32.10
N ASN A 671 -57.67 -30.36 30.98
CA ASN A 671 -58.08 -31.40 30.05
C ASN A 671 -57.63 -31.07 28.63
N GLU A 672 -57.56 -32.08 27.77
CA GLU A 672 -57.29 -31.86 26.34
C GLU A 672 -58.43 -31.07 25.69
N GLU A 673 -58.08 -30.02 24.95
CA GLU A 673 -59.02 -29.17 24.21
C GLU A 673 -58.57 -28.99 22.75
N ASN A 674 -59.51 -28.81 21.83
CA ASN A 674 -59.22 -28.60 20.39
C ASN A 674 -59.81 -27.27 19.92
N GLN A 675 -59.15 -26.63 18.95
CA GLN A 675 -59.51 -25.34 18.37
C GLN A 675 -59.73 -24.25 19.43
N VAL A 676 -58.76 -24.06 20.32
CA VAL A 676 -58.88 -23.15 21.46
C VAL A 676 -58.43 -21.74 21.11
N MET A 677 -59.25 -20.75 21.41
CA MET A 677 -58.90 -19.33 21.38
C MET A 677 -59.00 -18.73 22.79
N ALA A 678 -57.87 -18.34 23.37
CA ALA A 678 -57.83 -17.66 24.66
C ALA A 678 -57.73 -16.15 24.49
N TYR A 679 -58.64 -15.41 25.13
CA TYR A 679 -58.74 -13.95 25.02
C TYR A 679 -59.39 -13.35 26.29
N LEU A 680 -59.29 -12.02 26.46
CA LEU A 680 -60.00 -11.31 27.53
C LEU A 680 -61.38 -10.88 27.03
N ASN A 681 -62.43 -11.20 27.80
CA ASN A 681 -63.79 -10.72 27.51
C ASN A 681 -63.94 -9.23 27.87
N SER A 682 -65.14 -8.66 27.68
CA SER A 682 -65.45 -7.27 28.03
C SER A 682 -65.31 -6.94 29.52
N GLU A 683 -65.31 -7.96 30.39
CA GLU A 683 -65.14 -7.84 31.84
C GLU A 683 -63.66 -7.96 32.26
N GLY A 684 -62.75 -8.22 31.31
CA GLY A 684 -61.32 -8.36 31.56
C GLY A 684 -60.92 -9.72 32.16
N ASP A 685 -61.78 -10.72 32.04
CA ASP A 685 -61.52 -12.10 32.46
C ASP A 685 -61.05 -12.96 31.29
N LEU A 686 -60.16 -13.92 31.58
CA LEU A 686 -59.58 -14.82 30.58
C LEU A 686 -60.53 -15.97 30.26
N VAL A 687 -61.09 -15.92 29.05
CA VAL A 687 -62.05 -16.91 28.53
C VAL A 687 -61.42 -17.76 27.43
N LEU A 688 -61.92 -18.99 27.29
CA LEU A 688 -61.58 -19.90 26.19
C LEU A 688 -62.79 -19.99 25.27
N GLY A 689 -62.61 -19.60 24.01
CA GLY A 689 -63.56 -19.81 22.92
C GLY A 689 -63.03 -20.82 21.91
N THR A 690 -63.80 -21.02 20.84
CA THR A 690 -63.40 -21.79 19.66
C THR A 690 -63.18 -20.85 18.47
N PHE A 691 -62.28 -21.20 17.56
CA PHE A 691 -61.96 -20.40 16.36
C PHE A 691 -62.03 -21.21 15.07
#